data_AF-Q54QZ2-F1
#
_entry.id   AF-Q54QZ2-F1
#
_cell.length_a   1.000
_cell.length_b   1.000
_cell.length_c   1.000
_cell.angle_alpha   90.00
_cell.angle_beta   90.00
_cell.angle_gamma   90.00
#
_symmetry.space_group_name_H-M   'P 1'
#
loop_
_entity.id
_entity.type
_entity.pdbx_description
1 polymer ?
#
loop_
_entity_poly.entity_id
_entity_poly.type
_entity_poly.pdbx_seq_one_letter_code
_entity_poly.pdbx_strand_id
1 'polypeptide(L)'
;MECSDKIYTLYKSVFNNIFLLKKIFKIVRGINRQITNSNIKNKSYTQRLRFDEATFCWMIKNNFFELLYDKVKIGIEFEENEIEENELKLFIQHLINKNNNNNNNNNNNNNNNNNNNNNNNNILNKFYQKNKKQIKALFLKNGENKLFSFSISTNNLEFVKIIHKDIIINQEIVEDSSILLDLAFKCGNLDIIKYINNEIVKNKKNYLNKKNLQQELLLISNVLELPNRNEVLSYLLDELKLSPKSKKLNDNNNYKLILLEFNLFKRLYNMGWVESLLDRFKQNSVTNKFSSITVNCSQFITYNHHNNQLITFNTFLNHLQNGLYLLSQIQKSDSLYYSETLNKINNLINNNLNNNNNFIFEREIKRIFLFEFLKKVKDMVLLTNEDWVKLILNFICQYGDYNYLFEEINSQWINNDVTSSMIIDVSMKYADSQIIDRIKDLFKEGYHFDHSRGLAISHLIKLPQDLFFNPKTTPISKQLNFLDVLFKYNTNIKETIFKHIINNNTQDKLKTNGDGDGGDSDSGDDNENFKKIALIIKSYYFSNISTKPEYLNGNLLVGNENIFKYFYENNRDLFIWDHESISKLIIKSNNLNFIEYIHDNNIGGINKQTSINHSETIQVAKFMYEKLGYRFSGSLNNISELNEWESGYLFYYSIQKLIEYNNSLEESKPKIEISIGLDIYRNFKQRKFIYNLYRNGLITNNTLVGFQSEIKLISLFNPINDINHVISTGNCKYIKDFIKSQPTHSLGYLHNKTTFSNLQLKNKRNKSITFINNEIIKFFNS
;
A
#
# COMPACT_ATOMS: atom_id res chain seq x y z
N MET A 1 44.45 16.17 14.20
CA MET A 1 43.36 17.15 14.06
C MET A 1 43.94 18.52 14.40
N GLU A 2 44.58 19.20 13.45
CA GLU A 2 45.30 20.46 13.67
C GLU A 2 44.81 21.59 12.74
N CYS A 3 43.51 21.64 12.44
CA CYS A 3 42.93 22.89 11.98
C CYS A 3 42.70 23.79 13.20
N SER A 4 43.78 24.43 13.66
CA SER A 4 43.74 25.48 14.66
C SER A 4 42.92 26.65 14.11
N ASP A 5 41.66 26.70 14.54
CA ASP A 5 40.67 27.67 14.10
C ASP A 5 41.18 29.08 14.46
N LYS A 6 41.63 29.86 13.45
CA LYS A 6 42.21 31.21 13.64
C LYS A 6 41.31 32.10 14.51
N ILE A 7 39.99 31.87 14.45
CA ILE A 7 38.97 32.54 15.24
C ILE A 7 39.12 32.24 16.74
N TYR A 8 39.42 30.99 17.12
CA TYR A 8 39.66 30.63 18.52
C TYR A 8 40.92 31.30 19.06
N THR A 9 41.99 31.36 18.27
CA THR A 9 43.23 32.05 18.64
C THR A 9 43.01 33.55 18.84
N LEU A 10 42.23 34.18 17.94
CA LEU A 10 41.84 35.59 18.05
C LEU A 10 41.03 35.83 19.32
N TYR A 11 39.99 35.03 19.59
CA TYR A 11 39.20 35.18 20.79
C TYR A 11 40.05 34.98 22.05
N LYS A 12 40.92 33.96 22.07
CA LYS A 12 41.83 33.69 23.18
C LYS A 12 42.74 34.90 23.47
N SER A 13 43.26 35.56 22.43
CA SER A 13 44.08 36.77 22.58
C SER A 13 43.31 37.97 23.11
N VAL A 14 42.03 38.12 22.77
CA VAL A 14 41.21 39.29 23.16
C VAL A 14 40.66 39.14 24.57
N PHE A 15 40.14 37.96 24.93
CA PHE A 15 39.37 37.81 26.17
C PHE A 15 40.18 37.23 27.35
N ASN A 16 41.29 36.53 27.08
CA ASN A 16 42.17 35.83 28.03
C ASN A 16 41.47 35.20 29.27
N ASN A 17 40.22 34.78 29.12
CA ASN A 17 39.38 34.24 30.17
C ASN A 17 38.66 33.03 29.61
N ILE A 18 39.06 31.84 30.05
CA ILE A 18 38.62 30.57 29.49
C ILE A 18 37.11 30.34 29.64
N PHE A 19 36.46 30.92 30.66
CA PHE A 19 35.02 30.80 30.86
C PHE A 19 34.24 31.66 29.88
N LEU A 20 34.63 32.93 29.73
CA LEU A 20 34.06 33.82 28.71
C LEU A 20 34.28 33.26 27.30
N LEU A 21 35.47 32.73 27.02
CA LEU A 21 35.77 32.06 25.75
C LEU A 21 34.84 30.87 25.48
N LYS A 22 34.59 30.03 26.47
CA LYS A 22 33.65 28.90 26.31
C LYS A 22 32.22 29.37 26.07
N LYS A 23 31.75 30.42 26.76
CA LYS A 23 30.42 31.01 26.54
C LYS A 23 30.31 31.62 25.14
N ILE A 24 31.26 32.47 24.76
CA ILE A 24 31.32 33.12 23.44
C ILE A 24 31.40 32.04 22.35
N PHE A 25 32.32 31.08 22.47
CA PHE A 25 32.43 29.98 21.51
C PHE A 25 31.14 29.16 21.41
N LYS A 26 30.43 28.89 22.51
CA LYS A 26 29.15 28.16 22.45
C LYS A 26 28.05 28.98 21.73
N ILE A 27 28.02 30.30 21.94
CA ILE A 27 27.10 31.21 21.25
C ILE A 27 27.47 31.34 19.77
N VAL A 28 28.72 31.65 19.45
CA VAL A 28 29.26 31.79 18.08
C VAL A 28 29.15 30.47 17.33
N ARG A 29 29.51 29.34 17.95
CA ARG A 29 29.29 28.00 17.37
C ARG A 29 27.82 27.72 17.19
N GLY A 30 26.94 28.16 18.09
CA GLY A 30 25.49 28.05 17.91
C GLY A 30 25.00 28.83 16.69
N ILE A 31 25.46 30.06 16.52
CA ILE A 31 25.17 30.94 15.38
C ILE A 31 25.75 30.37 14.07
N ASN A 32 26.99 29.85 14.12
CA ASN A 32 27.71 29.30 12.97
C ASN A 32 27.41 27.82 12.71
N ARG A 33 26.63 27.14 13.56
CA ARG A 33 26.31 25.72 13.37
C ARG A 33 25.43 25.66 12.13
N GLN A 34 26.00 25.15 11.04
CA GLN A 34 25.24 24.84 9.83
C GLN A 34 24.02 24.00 10.22
N ILE A 35 22.84 24.53 9.95
CA ILE A 35 21.58 23.90 10.34
C ILE A 35 21.32 22.80 9.32
N THR A 36 21.50 21.55 9.73
CA THR A 36 21.35 20.37 8.88
C THR A 36 20.28 19.45 9.44
N ASN A 37 19.42 18.88 8.58
CA ASN A 37 18.48 17.83 8.96
C ASN A 37 19.25 16.50 9.10
N SER A 38 20.00 16.33 10.20
CA SER A 38 20.90 15.20 10.43
C SER A 38 20.21 13.83 10.50
N ASN A 39 18.87 13.79 10.62
CA ASN A 39 18.15 12.55 10.91
C ASN A 39 17.64 11.80 9.64
N ILE A 40 17.94 12.26 8.42
CA ILE A 40 17.49 11.59 7.19
C ILE A 40 18.72 11.07 6.41
N LYS A 41 18.87 9.74 6.36
CA LYS A 41 20.09 9.02 5.90
C LYS A 41 20.58 9.30 4.47
N ASN A 42 19.82 9.98 3.61
CA ASN A 42 20.12 10.10 2.17
C ASN A 42 19.95 11.54 1.63
N LYS A 43 20.82 12.52 1.91
CA LYS A 43 20.66 13.87 1.29
C LYS A 43 21.92 14.66 0.89
N SER A 44 21.70 15.54 -0.09
CA SER A 44 22.63 16.35 -0.86
C SER A 44 23.15 17.58 -0.11
N TYR A 45 24.34 18.04 -0.52
CA TYR A 45 25.07 19.21 -0.01
C TYR A 45 24.25 20.51 0.07
N THR A 46 23.16 20.64 -0.69
CA THR A 46 22.29 21.84 -0.83
C THR A 46 21.47 22.23 0.41
N GLN A 47 21.58 21.50 1.53
CA GLN A 47 20.80 21.75 2.75
C GLN A 47 21.59 22.39 3.90
N ARG A 48 22.67 23.12 3.59
CA ARG A 48 23.49 23.83 4.59
C ARG A 48 23.34 25.33 4.38
N LEU A 49 22.67 26.02 5.31
CA LEU A 49 22.61 27.48 5.36
C LEU A 49 23.03 27.98 6.74
N ARG A 50 23.60 29.20 6.79
CA ARG A 50 23.79 29.93 8.03
C ARG A 50 22.45 30.46 8.56
N PHE A 51 22.41 30.82 9.84
CA PHE A 51 21.19 31.32 10.47
C PHE A 51 20.64 32.57 9.75
N ASP A 52 21.50 33.51 9.38
CA ASP A 52 21.17 34.72 8.62
C ASP A 52 20.69 34.42 7.19
N GLU A 53 21.25 33.41 6.53
CA GLU A 53 20.89 33.02 5.16
C GLU A 53 19.60 32.19 5.05
N ALA A 54 19.12 31.61 6.16
CA ALA A 54 17.94 30.76 6.16
C ALA A 54 16.65 31.57 5.95
N THR A 55 16.21 31.71 4.70
CA THR A 55 14.99 32.43 4.32
C THR A 55 13.72 31.77 4.87
N PHE A 56 12.61 32.51 4.96
CA PHE A 56 11.32 31.98 5.41
C PHE A 56 10.90 30.74 4.59
N CYS A 57 10.81 30.84 3.26
CA CYS A 57 10.47 29.71 2.40
C CYS A 57 11.42 28.53 2.53
N TRP A 58 12.73 28.77 2.69
CA TRP A 58 13.70 27.68 2.85
C TRP A 58 13.43 26.87 4.14
N MET A 59 13.14 27.56 5.25
CA MET A 59 12.86 26.89 6.53
C MET A 59 11.60 26.03 6.45
N ILE A 60 10.53 26.53 5.81
CA ILE A 60 9.28 25.77 5.62
C ILE A 60 9.49 24.56 4.71
N LYS A 61 10.09 24.75 3.52
CA LYS A 61 10.34 23.68 2.53
C LYS A 61 11.23 22.55 3.08
N ASN A 62 12.03 22.83 4.11
CA ASN A 62 12.91 21.86 4.75
C ASN A 62 12.46 21.45 6.18
N ASN A 63 11.22 21.79 6.59
CA ASN A 63 10.65 21.46 7.90
C ASN A 63 11.47 21.96 9.12
N PHE A 64 12.22 23.07 8.99
CA PHE A 64 12.97 23.69 10.07
C PHE A 64 12.11 24.68 10.88
N PHE A 65 10.95 24.23 11.36
CA PHE A 65 10.02 25.08 12.09
C PHE A 65 10.57 25.61 13.41
N GLU A 66 11.41 24.84 14.12
CA GLU A 66 12.06 25.32 15.36
C GLU A 66 12.98 26.53 15.10
N LEU A 67 13.75 26.49 14.01
CA LEU A 67 14.57 27.63 13.59
C LEU A 67 13.71 28.86 13.28
N LEU A 68 12.62 28.66 12.55
CA LEU A 68 11.68 29.73 12.23
C LEU A 68 11.06 30.32 13.51
N TYR A 69 10.66 29.49 14.48
CA TYR A 69 10.19 29.98 15.78
C TYR A 69 11.22 30.82 16.51
N ASP A 70 12.48 30.40 16.50
CA ASP A 70 13.55 31.16 17.13
C ASP A 70 13.76 32.52 16.44
N LYS A 71 13.73 32.57 15.10
CA LYS A 71 13.76 33.83 14.33
C LYS A 71 12.59 34.75 14.68
N VAL A 72 11.38 34.21 14.80
CA VAL A 72 10.20 34.98 15.22
C VAL A 72 10.33 35.48 16.65
N LYS A 73 10.84 34.65 17.57
CA LYS A 73 11.05 35.04 18.98
C LYS A 73 12.07 36.15 19.13
N ILE A 74 13.11 36.23 18.30
CA ILE A 74 14.05 37.36 18.30
C ILE A 74 13.54 38.56 17.49
N GLY A 75 12.44 38.40 16.75
CA GLY A 75 11.75 39.49 16.05
C GLY A 75 12.38 39.85 14.70
N ILE A 76 12.93 38.87 13.99
CA ILE A 76 13.39 39.04 12.61
C ILE A 76 12.21 39.39 11.70
N GLU A 77 12.44 40.40 10.86
CA GLU A 77 11.61 40.75 9.71
C GLU A 77 12.21 40.07 8.47
N PHE A 78 11.38 39.37 7.71
CA PHE A 78 11.76 38.67 6.48
C PHE A 78 11.62 39.60 5.28
N GLU A 79 12.38 39.33 4.22
CA GLU A 79 12.30 40.14 3.00
C GLU A 79 10.98 39.86 2.25
N GLU A 80 10.52 40.84 1.46
CA GLU A 80 9.20 40.77 0.79
C GLU A 80 9.07 39.58 -0.18
N ASN A 81 10.18 39.21 -0.83
CA ASN A 81 10.28 38.06 -1.73
C ASN A 81 10.47 36.71 -1.01
N GLU A 82 10.63 36.69 0.32
CA GLU A 82 10.85 35.47 1.09
C GLU A 82 9.56 34.84 1.62
N ILE A 83 8.44 35.57 1.64
CA ILE A 83 7.15 35.07 2.14
C ILE A 83 6.24 34.75 0.96
N GLU A 84 6.02 33.46 0.73
CA GLU A 84 5.06 32.94 -0.26
C GLU A 84 3.74 32.50 0.44
N GLU A 85 2.61 32.58 -0.27
CA GLU A 85 1.26 32.30 0.29
C GLU A 85 1.13 30.88 0.85
N ASN A 86 1.63 29.88 0.11
CA ASN A 86 1.54 28.48 0.51
C ASN A 86 2.39 28.20 1.75
N GLU A 87 3.60 28.73 1.80
CA GLU A 87 4.54 28.58 2.90
C GLU A 87 4.03 29.28 4.17
N LEU A 88 3.41 30.46 4.01
CA LEU A 88 2.72 31.16 5.09
C LEU A 88 1.56 30.33 5.64
N LYS A 89 0.74 29.73 4.78
CA LYS A 89 -0.35 28.84 5.19
C LYS A 89 0.17 27.62 5.95
N LEU A 90 1.24 26.98 5.47
CA LEU A 90 1.89 25.85 6.13
C LEU A 90 2.45 26.23 7.50
N PHE A 91 3.06 27.40 7.63
CA PHE A 91 3.54 27.90 8.92
C PHE A 91 2.41 28.06 9.94
N ILE A 92 1.30 28.70 9.53
CA ILE A 92 0.14 28.94 10.40
C ILE A 92 -0.53 27.61 10.79
N GLN A 93 -0.66 26.66 9.86
CA GLN A 93 -1.16 25.32 10.15
C GLN A 93 -0.25 24.54 11.09
N HIS A 94 1.07 24.69 10.95
CA HIS A 94 2.03 24.04 11.84
C HIS A 94 1.95 24.59 13.28
N LEU A 95 1.71 25.89 13.45
CA LEU A 95 1.43 26.50 14.76
C LEU A 95 0.18 25.90 15.43
N ILE A 96 -0.88 25.60 14.65
CA ILE A 96 -2.10 24.93 15.15
C ILE A 96 -1.77 23.52 15.66
N ASN A 97 -1.06 22.74 14.85
CA ASN A 97 -0.72 21.35 15.20
C ASN A 97 0.18 21.27 16.44
N LYS A 98 1.07 22.25 16.63
CA LYS A 98 1.93 22.33 17.83
C LYS A 98 1.12 22.61 19.11
N ASN A 99 0.01 23.34 19.04
CA ASN A 99 -0.91 23.51 20.18
C ASN A 99 -1.58 22.20 20.59
N ASN A 100 -2.02 21.39 19.63
CA ASN A 100 -2.76 20.16 19.91
C ASN A 100 -1.87 19.05 20.52
N ASN A 101 -0.61 18.94 20.09
CA ASN A 101 0.29 17.90 20.59
C ASN A 101 0.71 18.10 22.06
N ASN A 102 0.80 19.35 22.52
CA ASN A 102 1.20 19.63 23.91
C ASN A 102 0.10 19.31 24.93
N ASN A 103 -1.16 19.25 24.52
CA ASN A 103 -2.28 18.95 25.41
C ASN A 103 -2.35 17.46 25.82
N ASN A 104 -1.87 16.55 24.96
CA ASN A 104 -2.07 15.11 25.17
C ASN A 104 -1.07 14.46 26.13
N ASN A 105 0.04 15.12 26.45
CA ASN A 105 1.12 14.48 27.22
C ASN A 105 1.12 14.82 28.72
N ASN A 106 0.07 15.46 29.23
CA ASN A 106 0.02 15.94 30.61
C ASN A 106 -1.07 15.25 31.45
N ASN A 107 -1.14 13.93 31.39
CA ASN A 107 -2.09 13.15 32.19
C ASN A 107 -1.62 12.89 33.63
N ASN A 108 -0.63 13.65 34.15
CA ASN A 108 -0.16 13.43 35.53
C ASN A 108 0.53 14.64 36.18
N ASN A 109 -0.01 15.88 36.07
CA ASN A 109 0.07 16.88 37.15
C ASN A 109 -0.81 18.11 36.83
N ASN A 110 -1.83 18.31 37.65
CA ASN A 110 -2.94 19.22 37.42
C ASN A 110 -2.60 20.66 37.86
N ASN A 111 -1.83 21.44 37.08
CA ASN A 111 -1.90 22.92 37.14
C ASN A 111 -1.19 23.75 36.04
N ASN A 112 -0.50 23.17 35.04
CA ASN A 112 0.38 23.98 34.16
C ASN A 112 -0.03 24.06 32.68
N ASN A 113 -1.24 23.62 32.32
CA ASN A 113 -1.62 23.50 30.90
C ASN A 113 -1.99 24.85 30.24
N ASN A 114 -2.38 25.87 31.02
CA ASN A 114 -2.83 27.15 30.46
C ASN A 114 -1.69 28.02 29.89
N ASN A 115 -0.43 27.75 30.26
CA ASN A 115 0.69 28.59 29.83
C ASN A 115 1.14 28.32 28.38
N ASN A 116 0.90 27.12 27.85
CA ASN A 116 1.47 26.73 26.56
C ASN A 116 0.69 27.28 25.36
N ASN A 117 -0.65 27.33 25.46
CA ASN A 117 -1.50 27.85 24.38
C ASN A 117 -1.27 29.36 24.15
N ASN A 118 -0.97 30.11 25.22
CA ASN A 118 -0.63 31.54 25.12
C ASN A 118 0.68 31.78 24.35
N ASN A 119 1.64 30.86 24.40
CA ASN A 119 2.94 31.07 23.77
C ASN A 119 2.84 31.06 22.23
N ASN A 120 2.06 30.13 21.65
CA ASN A 120 1.94 30.04 20.20
C ASN A 120 1.13 31.22 19.61
N ASN A 121 0.12 31.72 20.32
CA ASN A 121 -0.60 32.93 19.91
C ASN A 121 0.31 34.16 19.95
N ASN A 122 1.19 34.26 20.95
CA ASN A 122 2.20 35.31 21.03
C ASN A 122 3.22 35.24 19.88
N ILE A 123 3.66 34.03 19.50
CA ILE A 123 4.55 33.82 18.35
C ILE A 123 3.85 34.27 17.05
N LEU A 124 2.60 33.85 16.83
CA LEU A 124 1.83 34.23 15.65
C LEU A 124 1.62 35.74 15.56
N ASN A 125 1.20 36.38 16.64
CA ASN A 125 1.03 37.83 16.68
C ASN A 125 2.35 38.55 16.46
N LYS A 126 3.44 38.11 17.11
CA LYS A 126 4.77 38.69 16.93
C LYS A 126 5.27 38.57 15.49
N PHE A 127 5.07 37.40 14.86
CA PHE A 127 5.39 37.18 13.46
C PHE A 127 4.60 38.13 12.56
N TYR A 128 3.28 38.19 12.73
CA TYR A 128 2.42 39.07 11.94
C TYR A 128 2.81 40.54 12.09
N GLN A 129 2.96 41.04 13.32
CA GLN A 129 3.31 42.44 13.56
C GLN A 129 4.67 42.82 12.95
N LYS A 130 5.65 41.92 13.01
CA LYS A 130 6.98 42.16 12.42
C LYS A 130 7.00 42.07 10.90
N ASN A 131 6.15 41.26 10.29
CA ASN A 131 6.12 41.02 8.85
C ASN A 131 4.86 41.59 8.18
N LYS A 132 4.19 42.54 8.85
CA LYS A 132 2.88 43.06 8.45
C LYS A 132 2.93 43.67 7.05
N LYS A 133 4.00 44.40 6.72
CA LYS A 133 4.15 45.07 5.42
C LYS A 133 4.25 44.04 4.29
N GLN A 134 5.10 43.03 4.45
CA GLN A 134 5.34 41.96 3.49
C GLN A 134 4.09 41.12 3.28
N ILE A 135 3.41 40.75 4.37
CA ILE A 135 2.16 39.99 4.33
C ILE A 135 1.07 40.81 3.62
N LYS A 136 0.93 42.12 3.90
CA LYS A 136 -0.04 42.96 3.19
C LYS A 136 0.29 43.08 1.71
N ALA A 137 1.56 43.31 1.35
CA ALA A 137 1.99 43.39 -0.04
C ALA A 137 1.66 42.10 -0.82
N LEU A 138 1.79 40.93 -0.19
CA LEU A 138 1.47 39.64 -0.79
C LEU A 138 -0.01 39.52 -1.23
N PHE A 139 -0.94 40.09 -0.45
CA PHE A 139 -2.39 39.98 -0.67
C PHE A 139 -3.05 41.25 -1.24
N LEU A 140 -2.31 42.34 -1.43
CA LEU A 140 -2.73 43.55 -2.13
C LEU A 140 -2.42 43.39 -3.64
N LYS A 141 -3.18 42.54 -4.34
CA LYS A 141 -3.08 42.39 -5.80
C LYS A 141 -4.34 42.95 -6.46
N ASN A 142 -4.16 43.80 -7.48
CA ASN A 142 -5.24 44.45 -8.25
C ASN A 142 -6.20 45.34 -7.40
N GLY A 143 -5.73 45.88 -6.28
CA GLY A 143 -6.54 46.74 -5.40
C GLY A 143 -7.50 46.00 -4.48
N GLU A 144 -7.62 44.67 -4.59
CA GLU A 144 -8.40 43.85 -3.66
C GLU A 144 -7.51 43.36 -2.51
N ASN A 145 -7.87 43.68 -1.26
CA ASN A 145 -7.16 43.18 -0.08
C ASN A 145 -7.69 41.78 0.32
N LYS A 146 -6.99 40.73 -0.12
CA LYS A 146 -7.39 39.32 0.13
C LYS A 146 -6.86 38.73 1.44
N LEU A 147 -6.24 39.55 2.28
CA LEU A 147 -5.61 39.08 3.52
C LEU A 147 -6.62 38.46 4.49
N PHE A 148 -7.84 38.99 4.53
CA PHE A 148 -8.87 38.48 5.43
C PHE A 148 -9.38 37.11 4.97
N SER A 149 -9.77 36.97 3.70
CA SER A 149 -10.08 35.69 3.07
C SER A 149 -8.97 34.66 3.25
N PHE A 150 -7.70 35.07 3.07
CA PHE A 150 -6.56 34.20 3.32
C PHE A 150 -6.52 33.72 4.77
N SER A 151 -6.70 34.61 5.75
CA SER A 151 -6.68 34.26 7.18
C SER A 151 -7.74 33.20 7.53
N ILE A 152 -8.93 33.28 6.94
CA ILE A 152 -9.99 32.26 7.10
C ILE A 152 -9.51 30.92 6.53
N SER A 153 -8.91 30.94 5.34
CA SER A 153 -8.40 29.74 4.65
C SER A 153 -7.28 29.01 5.40
N THR A 154 -6.60 29.68 6.34
CA THR A 154 -5.58 29.06 7.20
C THR A 154 -6.17 28.15 8.27
N ASN A 155 -7.48 28.24 8.48
CA ASN A 155 -8.21 27.51 9.52
C ASN A 155 -7.76 27.82 10.96
N ASN A 156 -7.19 29.01 11.19
CA ASN A 156 -6.70 29.47 12.50
C ASN A 156 -7.51 30.67 13.01
N LEU A 157 -8.36 30.46 14.02
CA LEU A 157 -9.20 31.51 14.60
C LEU A 157 -8.39 32.70 15.15
N GLU A 158 -7.25 32.44 15.80
CA GLU A 158 -6.43 33.50 16.38
C GLU A 158 -5.80 34.36 15.29
N PHE A 159 -5.42 33.76 14.16
CA PHE A 159 -4.96 34.53 13.01
C PHE A 159 -6.09 35.41 12.44
N VAL A 160 -7.29 34.85 12.28
CA VAL A 160 -8.50 35.60 11.85
C VAL A 160 -8.75 36.80 12.77
N LYS A 161 -8.64 36.62 14.10
CA LYS A 161 -8.78 37.71 15.08
C LYS A 161 -7.69 38.78 14.96
N ILE A 162 -6.43 38.37 14.76
CA ILE A 162 -5.29 39.30 14.57
C ILE A 162 -5.53 40.17 13.35
N ILE A 163 -5.89 39.55 12.21
CA ILE A 163 -6.17 40.26 10.96
C ILE A 163 -7.39 41.18 11.10
N HIS A 164 -8.48 40.70 11.71
CA HIS A 164 -9.68 41.50 11.90
C HIS A 164 -9.43 42.77 12.74
N LYS A 165 -8.71 42.63 13.87
CA LYS A 165 -8.33 43.78 14.71
C LYS A 165 -7.49 44.79 13.93
N ASP A 166 -6.54 44.31 13.12
CA ASP A 166 -5.71 45.19 12.31
C ASP A 166 -6.52 45.94 11.24
N ILE A 167 -7.46 45.27 10.58
CA ILE A 167 -8.36 45.89 9.60
C ILE A 167 -9.24 46.97 10.24
N ILE A 168 -9.82 46.69 11.42
CA ILE A 168 -10.62 47.67 12.18
C ILE A 168 -9.78 48.91 12.54
N ILE A 169 -8.59 48.71 13.11
CA ILE A 169 -7.70 49.79 13.56
C ILE A 169 -7.30 50.69 12.39
N ASN A 170 -7.02 50.11 11.22
CA ASN A 170 -6.58 50.85 10.04
C ASN A 170 -7.73 51.37 9.17
N GLN A 171 -9.00 51.14 9.55
CA GLN A 171 -10.20 51.49 8.77
C GLN A 171 -10.16 50.98 7.31
N GLU A 172 -9.55 49.81 7.09
CA GLU A 172 -9.40 49.26 5.74
C GLU A 172 -10.75 48.76 5.20
N ILE A 173 -10.95 48.89 3.88
CA ILE A 173 -12.14 48.36 3.20
C ILE A 173 -12.15 46.83 3.38
N VAL A 174 -13.06 46.35 4.22
CA VAL A 174 -13.28 44.92 4.41
C VAL A 174 -13.87 44.35 3.12
N GLU A 175 -13.38 43.18 2.70
CA GLU A 175 -14.05 42.35 1.69
C GLU A 175 -15.55 42.21 2.02
N ASP A 176 -16.37 41.94 1.01
CA ASP A 176 -17.79 41.70 1.26
C ASP A 176 -17.95 40.60 2.32
N SER A 177 -18.66 40.94 3.41
CA SER A 177 -18.94 40.01 4.52
C SER A 177 -19.62 38.73 4.03
N SER A 178 -20.28 38.78 2.87
CA SER A 178 -20.80 37.61 2.17
C SER A 178 -19.73 36.57 1.84
N ILE A 179 -18.64 37.04 1.23
CA ILE A 179 -17.53 36.23 0.73
C ILE A 179 -16.79 35.64 1.92
N LEU A 180 -16.55 36.43 2.96
CA LEU A 180 -15.89 35.98 4.19
C LEU A 180 -16.69 34.88 4.89
N LEU A 181 -18.00 35.04 5.01
CA LEU A 181 -18.86 34.04 5.63
C LEU A 181 -18.90 32.76 4.79
N ASP A 182 -19.07 32.88 3.46
CA ASP A 182 -19.07 31.73 2.56
C ASP A 182 -17.72 30.97 2.60
N LEU A 183 -16.59 31.68 2.71
CA LEU A 183 -15.27 31.09 2.91
C LEU A 183 -15.14 30.40 4.27
N ALA A 184 -15.68 31.00 5.34
CA ALA A 184 -15.66 30.38 6.66
C ALA A 184 -16.44 29.06 6.66
N PHE A 185 -17.60 29.03 5.99
CA PHE A 185 -18.35 27.79 5.79
C PHE A 185 -17.58 26.77 4.96
N LYS A 186 -16.89 27.17 3.88
CA LYS A 186 -16.04 26.24 3.11
C LYS A 186 -14.87 25.68 3.93
N CYS A 187 -14.35 26.42 4.90
CA CYS A 187 -13.30 25.94 5.81
C CYS A 187 -13.83 25.00 6.89
N GLY A 188 -15.12 25.08 7.20
CA GLY A 188 -15.83 24.24 8.16
C GLY A 188 -15.54 24.49 9.62
N ASN A 189 -14.55 25.30 10.01
CA ASN A 189 -14.27 25.55 11.42
C ASN A 189 -15.35 26.40 12.09
N LEU A 190 -16.08 25.76 13.00
CA LEU A 190 -17.24 26.32 13.67
C LEU A 190 -16.90 27.60 14.46
N ASP A 191 -15.73 27.68 15.09
CA ASP A 191 -15.36 28.87 15.86
C ASP A 191 -15.09 30.06 14.94
N ILE A 192 -14.48 29.83 13.78
CA ILE A 192 -14.30 30.87 12.76
C ILE A 192 -15.67 31.30 12.22
N ILE A 193 -16.55 30.35 11.90
CA ILE A 193 -17.92 30.67 11.44
C ILE A 193 -18.66 31.52 12.48
N LYS A 194 -18.62 31.13 13.76
CA LYS A 194 -19.21 31.87 14.89
C LYS A 194 -18.63 33.27 15.00
N TYR A 195 -17.30 33.39 14.92
CA TYR A 195 -16.59 34.66 15.01
C TYR A 195 -16.96 35.60 13.87
N ILE A 196 -16.87 35.15 12.61
CA ILE A 196 -17.23 35.95 11.43
C ILE A 196 -18.70 36.39 11.52
N ASN A 197 -19.61 35.47 11.88
CA ASN A 197 -21.02 35.82 11.99
C ASN A 197 -21.30 36.83 13.11
N ASN A 198 -20.75 36.63 14.30
CA ASN A 198 -21.03 37.49 15.46
C ASN A 198 -20.33 38.84 15.39
N GLU A 199 -19.05 38.87 14.99
CA GLU A 199 -18.24 40.09 15.05
C GLU A 199 -18.28 40.91 13.75
N ILE A 200 -18.55 40.27 12.61
CA ILE A 200 -18.49 40.95 11.30
C ILE A 200 -19.88 41.11 10.71
N VAL A 201 -20.65 40.03 10.64
CA VAL A 201 -21.95 40.03 9.97
C VAL A 201 -23.02 40.72 10.82
N LYS A 202 -23.18 40.38 12.10
CA LYS A 202 -24.22 40.98 12.97
C LYS A 202 -24.04 42.49 13.17
N ASN A 203 -22.79 42.96 13.22
CA ASN A 203 -22.49 44.38 13.32
C ASN A 203 -22.98 45.18 12.09
N LYS A 204 -23.15 44.51 10.94
CA LYS A 204 -23.84 45.04 9.76
C LYS A 204 -25.32 44.62 9.84
N LYS A 205 -26.15 45.37 10.60
CA LYS A 205 -27.59 45.13 10.89
C LYS A 205 -28.51 44.69 9.72
N ASN A 206 -28.07 44.75 8.46
CA ASN A 206 -28.87 44.50 7.27
C ASN A 206 -28.52 43.22 6.49
N TYR A 207 -27.54 42.42 6.91
CA TYR A 207 -27.01 41.37 6.03
C TYR A 207 -27.90 40.12 5.93
N LEU A 208 -28.22 39.46 7.04
CA LEU A 208 -29.00 38.21 7.02
C LEU A 208 -30.46 38.41 6.54
N ASN A 209 -31.07 39.57 6.84
CA ASN A 209 -32.46 39.83 6.46
C ASN A 209 -32.67 40.06 4.95
N LYS A 210 -31.61 40.32 4.17
CA LYS A 210 -31.71 40.64 2.74
C LYS A 210 -31.30 39.51 1.79
N LYS A 211 -30.78 38.37 2.27
CA LYS A 211 -30.28 37.32 1.38
C LYS A 211 -31.40 36.74 0.50
N ASN A 212 -31.08 36.62 -0.78
CA ASN A 212 -31.86 35.90 -1.76
C ASN A 212 -31.82 34.40 -1.43
N LEU A 213 -32.98 33.75 -1.50
CA LEU A 213 -33.24 32.32 -1.28
C LEU A 213 -32.15 31.38 -1.84
N GLN A 214 -31.57 31.74 -2.99
CA GLN A 214 -30.53 30.97 -3.68
C GLN A 214 -29.23 30.84 -2.88
N GLN A 215 -28.85 31.86 -2.09
CA GLN A 215 -27.61 31.83 -1.31
C GLN A 215 -27.72 30.94 -0.06
N GLU A 216 -28.92 30.81 0.53
CA GLU A 216 -29.15 29.86 1.64
C GLU A 216 -28.93 28.41 1.16
N LEU A 217 -29.45 28.07 -0.02
CA LEU A 217 -29.26 26.75 -0.62
C LEU A 217 -27.80 26.44 -0.94
N LEU A 218 -27.07 27.41 -1.48
CA LEU A 218 -25.63 27.26 -1.76
C LEU A 218 -24.83 27.08 -0.48
N LEU A 219 -25.21 27.80 0.58
CA LEU A 219 -24.59 27.68 1.89
C LEU A 219 -24.75 26.26 2.46
N ILE A 220 -25.97 25.73 2.46
CA ILE A 220 -26.25 24.37 2.94
C ILE A 220 -25.49 23.34 2.12
N SER A 221 -25.51 23.50 0.79
CA SER A 221 -24.73 22.68 -0.14
C SER A 221 -23.27 22.59 0.27
N ASN A 222 -22.63 23.72 0.56
CA ASN A 222 -21.23 23.76 0.99
C ASN A 222 -21.04 23.13 2.39
N VAL A 223 -21.99 23.33 3.30
CA VAL A 223 -21.94 22.73 4.64
C VAL A 223 -22.02 21.21 4.60
N LEU A 224 -22.80 20.64 3.68
CA LEU A 224 -22.93 19.19 3.52
C LEU A 224 -21.64 18.51 3.01
N GLU A 225 -20.70 19.28 2.45
CA GLU A 225 -19.36 18.80 2.06
C GLU A 225 -18.37 18.69 3.22
N LEU A 226 -18.72 19.26 4.38
CA LEU A 226 -17.78 19.37 5.49
C LEU A 226 -17.66 18.08 6.29
N PRO A 227 -16.48 17.80 6.87
CA PRO A 227 -16.30 16.70 7.81
C PRO A 227 -17.12 16.90 9.09
N ASN A 228 -17.26 18.13 9.57
CA ASN A 228 -18.04 18.53 10.75
C ASN A 228 -19.39 19.19 10.37
N ARG A 229 -20.02 18.66 9.32
CA ARG A 229 -21.30 19.14 8.80
C ARG A 229 -22.43 19.14 9.84
N ASN A 230 -22.43 18.21 10.80
CA ASN A 230 -23.49 18.10 11.81
C ASN A 230 -23.46 19.30 12.76
N GLU A 231 -22.28 19.66 13.26
CA GLU A 231 -22.08 20.77 14.19
C GLU A 231 -22.36 22.11 13.53
N VAL A 232 -21.86 22.29 12.29
CA VAL A 232 -22.06 23.53 11.52
C VAL A 232 -23.54 23.71 11.15
N LEU A 233 -24.21 22.63 10.74
CA LEU A 233 -25.62 22.70 10.38
C LEU A 233 -26.52 22.89 11.61
N SER A 234 -26.17 22.28 12.75
CA SER A 234 -26.88 22.55 14.02
C SER A 234 -26.73 24.01 14.41
N TYR A 235 -25.54 24.60 14.30
CA TYR A 235 -25.33 26.04 14.52
C TYR A 235 -26.21 26.90 13.60
N LEU A 236 -26.30 26.56 12.32
CA LEU A 236 -27.17 27.27 11.37
C LEU A 236 -28.65 27.21 11.77
N LEU A 237 -29.13 26.04 12.17
CA LEU A 237 -30.55 25.84 12.52
C LEU A 237 -30.92 26.41 13.89
N ASP A 238 -30.03 26.30 14.87
CA ASP A 238 -30.29 26.63 16.27
C ASP A 238 -29.90 28.05 16.62
N GLU A 239 -28.65 28.44 16.34
CA GLU A 239 -28.13 29.74 16.74
C GLU A 239 -28.45 30.83 15.71
N LEU A 240 -28.38 30.50 14.41
CA LEU A 240 -28.77 31.45 13.35
C LEU A 240 -30.26 31.41 13.01
N LYS A 241 -31.00 30.44 13.56
CA LYS A 241 -32.44 30.25 13.31
C LYS A 241 -32.76 30.21 11.82
N LEU A 242 -31.91 29.56 11.02
CA LEU A 242 -32.11 29.44 9.58
C LEU A 242 -33.43 28.71 9.32
N SER A 243 -34.47 29.45 8.92
CA SER A 243 -35.79 28.94 8.53
C SER A 243 -35.89 29.00 7.00
N PRO A 244 -35.37 28.00 6.30
CA PRO A 244 -35.35 27.98 4.84
C PRO A 244 -36.73 28.12 4.22
N LYS A 245 -36.86 29.03 3.26
CA LYS A 245 -38.13 29.23 2.55
C LYS A 245 -38.26 28.35 1.29
N SER A 246 -37.17 27.76 0.78
CA SER A 246 -37.18 26.95 -0.46
C SER A 246 -37.00 25.46 -0.21
N LYS A 247 -37.78 24.65 -0.95
CA LYS A 247 -37.79 23.18 -0.84
C LYS A 247 -36.75 22.44 -1.70
N LYS A 248 -35.99 23.10 -2.59
CA LYS A 248 -35.14 22.42 -3.59
C LYS A 248 -33.64 22.63 -3.38
N LEU A 249 -32.94 21.61 -2.87
CA LEU A 249 -31.46 21.52 -2.87
C LEU A 249 -30.94 21.05 -4.24
N ASN A 250 -29.68 21.38 -4.56
CA ASN A 250 -29.00 20.88 -5.76
C ASN A 250 -28.85 19.34 -5.73
N ASP A 251 -29.12 18.68 -6.86
CA ASP A 251 -29.10 17.24 -7.11
C ASP A 251 -27.91 16.51 -6.50
N ASN A 252 -26.73 17.13 -6.61
CA ASN A 252 -25.46 16.53 -6.20
C ASN A 252 -25.27 16.47 -4.69
N ASN A 253 -26.10 17.15 -3.88
CA ASN A 253 -25.93 17.18 -2.42
C ASN A 253 -26.98 16.39 -1.66
N ASN A 254 -28.04 15.97 -2.34
CA ASN A 254 -29.14 15.23 -1.72
C ASN A 254 -28.64 13.98 -0.99
N TYR A 255 -27.74 13.20 -1.58
CA TYR A 255 -27.21 12.00 -0.93
C TYR A 255 -26.36 12.32 0.33
N LYS A 256 -25.79 13.53 0.43
CA LYS A 256 -25.00 13.96 1.60
C LYS A 256 -25.86 14.22 2.83
N LEU A 257 -27.16 14.48 2.64
CA LEU A 257 -28.11 14.58 3.76
C LEU A 257 -28.20 13.27 4.54
N ILE A 258 -28.11 12.12 3.87
CA ILE A 258 -28.13 10.80 4.52
C ILE A 258 -26.89 10.59 5.39
N LEU A 259 -25.82 11.38 5.20
CA LEU A 259 -24.60 11.34 5.98
C LEU A 259 -24.67 12.15 7.29
N LEU A 260 -25.82 12.76 7.59
CA LEU A 260 -26.03 13.52 8.83
C LEU A 260 -26.41 12.61 9.99
N GLU A 261 -26.24 13.10 11.22
CA GLU A 261 -26.85 12.48 12.39
C GLU A 261 -28.36 12.36 12.26
N PHE A 262 -28.92 11.25 12.74
CA PHE A 262 -30.34 10.93 12.54
C PHE A 262 -31.29 12.03 13.02
N ASN A 263 -31.03 12.62 14.18
CA ASN A 263 -31.87 13.69 14.74
C ASN A 263 -31.85 14.95 13.87
N LEU A 264 -30.67 15.30 13.34
CA LEU A 264 -30.49 16.46 12.48
C LEU A 264 -31.15 16.22 11.11
N PHE A 265 -30.96 15.03 10.53
CA PHE A 265 -31.62 14.61 9.30
C PHE A 265 -33.14 14.66 9.43
N LYS A 266 -33.71 14.06 10.48
CA LYS A 266 -35.15 14.05 10.76
C LYS A 266 -35.70 15.47 10.94
N ARG A 267 -34.94 16.36 11.59
CA ARG A 267 -35.32 17.76 11.74
C ARG A 267 -35.39 18.48 10.38
N LEU A 268 -34.37 18.31 9.52
CA LEU A 268 -34.38 18.87 8.17
C LEU A 268 -35.51 18.31 7.31
N TYR A 269 -35.81 17.02 7.47
CA TYR A 269 -36.95 16.39 6.83
C TYR A 269 -38.26 17.08 7.23
N ASN A 270 -38.49 17.26 8.53
CA ASN A 270 -39.68 17.92 9.05
C ASN A 270 -39.77 19.40 8.65
N MET A 271 -38.64 20.05 8.34
CA MET A 271 -38.59 21.40 7.78
C MET A 271 -38.86 21.44 6.25
N GLY A 272 -39.08 20.29 5.61
CA GLY A 272 -39.40 20.19 4.18
C GLY A 272 -38.20 20.20 3.24
N TRP A 273 -36.96 20.08 3.73
CA TRP A 273 -35.75 20.06 2.87
C TRP A 273 -35.58 18.78 2.09
N VAL A 274 -35.99 17.69 2.74
CA VAL A 274 -35.83 16.35 2.23
C VAL A 274 -37.00 16.01 1.28
N GLU A 275 -38.04 16.84 1.18
CA GLU A 275 -39.13 16.62 0.21
C GLU A 275 -38.61 16.56 -1.24
N SER A 276 -37.69 17.43 -1.63
CA SER A 276 -37.09 17.35 -2.98
C SER A 276 -36.21 16.11 -3.18
N LEU A 277 -35.76 15.48 -2.09
CA LEU A 277 -35.13 14.16 -2.10
C LEU A 277 -36.18 13.09 -2.40
N LEU A 278 -37.32 13.12 -1.70
CA LEU A 278 -38.44 12.18 -1.88
C LEU A 278 -38.99 12.23 -3.30
N ASP A 279 -39.28 13.42 -3.84
CA ASP A 279 -39.81 13.57 -5.20
C ASP A 279 -38.86 12.94 -6.23
N ARG A 280 -37.56 13.00 -5.98
CA ARG A 280 -36.56 12.40 -6.86
C ARG A 280 -36.35 10.91 -6.64
N PHE A 281 -36.49 10.42 -5.42
CA PHE A 281 -36.58 8.98 -5.18
C PHE A 281 -37.83 8.38 -5.82
N LYS A 282 -38.91 9.15 -5.97
CA LYS A 282 -40.10 8.73 -6.73
C LYS A 282 -39.88 8.77 -8.25
N GLN A 283 -39.14 9.76 -8.77
CA GLN A 283 -38.96 9.98 -10.22
C GLN A 283 -37.83 9.16 -10.84
N ASN A 284 -36.67 9.11 -10.21
CA ASN A 284 -35.59 8.23 -10.63
C ASN A 284 -35.89 6.87 -10.02
N SER A 285 -35.79 5.79 -10.80
CA SER A 285 -35.86 4.44 -10.25
C SER A 285 -34.99 4.43 -8.98
N VAL A 286 -35.65 4.22 -7.84
CA VAL A 286 -35.09 4.28 -6.48
C VAL A 286 -33.70 3.63 -6.42
N THR A 287 -33.52 2.61 -7.27
CA THR A 287 -32.35 1.80 -7.54
C THR A 287 -31.00 2.51 -7.53
N ASN A 288 -30.76 3.51 -8.39
CA ASN A 288 -29.40 4.02 -8.60
C ASN A 288 -28.86 4.90 -7.47
N LYS A 289 -29.73 5.50 -6.65
CA LYS A 289 -29.29 6.31 -5.49
C LYS A 289 -29.32 5.51 -4.21
N PHE A 290 -30.26 4.58 -4.04
CA PHE A 290 -30.25 3.66 -2.90
C PHE A 290 -29.05 2.71 -2.95
N SER A 291 -28.58 2.35 -4.16
CA SER A 291 -27.34 1.59 -4.31
C SER A 291 -26.16 2.29 -3.64
N SER A 292 -26.07 3.63 -3.60
CA SER A 292 -24.99 4.32 -2.89
C SER A 292 -25.06 4.15 -1.36
N ILE A 293 -26.26 4.14 -0.77
CA ILE A 293 -26.46 3.86 0.66
C ILE A 293 -26.06 2.41 0.94
N THR A 294 -26.52 1.49 0.10
CA THR A 294 -26.20 0.06 0.22
C THR A 294 -24.72 -0.20 0.00
N VAL A 295 -24.08 0.43 -0.98
CA VAL A 295 -22.64 0.33 -1.23
C VAL A 295 -21.87 0.86 -0.04
N ASN A 296 -22.24 1.99 0.54
CA ASN A 296 -21.57 2.52 1.73
C ASN A 296 -21.79 1.63 2.97
N CYS A 297 -22.99 1.10 3.17
CA CYS A 297 -23.30 0.19 4.28
C CYS A 297 -22.66 -1.19 4.09
N SER A 298 -22.62 -1.73 2.87
CA SER A 298 -21.95 -2.98 2.54
C SER A 298 -20.42 -2.83 2.60
N GLN A 299 -19.88 -1.67 2.23
CA GLN A 299 -18.50 -1.30 2.52
C GLN A 299 -18.26 -1.29 4.03
N PHE A 300 -19.12 -0.69 4.86
CA PHE A 300 -18.92 -0.78 6.32
C PHE A 300 -18.88 -2.24 6.84
N ILE A 301 -19.67 -3.15 6.25
CA ILE A 301 -19.69 -4.57 6.63
C ILE A 301 -18.45 -5.33 6.11
N THR A 302 -17.99 -5.04 4.91
CA THR A 302 -16.89 -5.78 4.25
C THR A 302 -15.51 -5.19 4.50
N TYR A 303 -15.41 -3.90 4.76
CA TYR A 303 -14.25 -3.07 4.41
C TYR A 303 -13.43 -2.56 5.61
N ASN A 304 -13.53 -3.21 6.77
CA ASN A 304 -12.83 -2.77 7.97
C ASN A 304 -11.28 -2.92 7.95
N HIS A 305 -10.63 -3.26 6.82
CA HIS A 305 -9.17 -3.46 6.79
C HIS A 305 -8.33 -2.76 5.70
N HIS A 306 -8.86 -2.30 4.55
CA HIS A 306 -7.96 -1.95 3.42
C HIS A 306 -7.83 -0.48 3.00
N ASN A 307 -8.80 0.41 3.25
CA ASN A 307 -8.62 1.84 2.98
C ASN A 307 -8.79 2.64 4.27
N ASN A 308 -7.86 3.55 4.56
CA ASN A 308 -7.78 4.38 5.78
C ASN A 308 -9.01 5.29 6.06
N GLN A 309 -10.10 5.18 5.31
CA GLN A 309 -11.37 5.82 5.63
C GLN A 309 -12.27 4.81 6.34
N LEU A 310 -11.96 4.52 7.61
CA LEU A 310 -12.87 3.80 8.51
C LEU A 310 -14.15 4.63 8.67
N ILE A 311 -15.21 4.24 7.95
CA ILE A 311 -16.58 4.65 8.32
C ILE A 311 -16.75 4.17 9.76
N THR A 312 -16.98 5.09 10.70
CA THR A 312 -17.20 4.69 12.10
C THR A 312 -18.56 3.98 12.23
N PHE A 313 -18.70 3.09 13.20
CA PHE A 313 -19.98 2.42 13.47
C PHE A 313 -21.13 3.44 13.66
N ASN A 314 -20.86 4.57 14.30
CA ASN A 314 -21.83 5.66 14.45
C ASN A 314 -22.28 6.25 13.10
N THR A 315 -21.36 6.38 12.15
CA THR A 315 -21.68 6.86 10.81
C THR A 315 -22.57 5.86 10.08
N PHE A 316 -22.25 4.57 10.16
CA PHE A 316 -23.10 3.49 9.64
C PHE A 316 -24.50 3.48 10.26
N LEU A 317 -24.58 3.59 11.59
CA LEU A 317 -25.84 3.63 12.33
C LEU A 317 -26.72 4.81 11.90
N ASN A 318 -26.13 6.01 11.80
CA ASN A 318 -26.83 7.19 11.32
C ASN A 318 -27.34 7.00 9.87
N HIS A 319 -26.52 6.44 8.98
CA HIS A 319 -26.94 6.15 7.61
C HIS A 319 -28.11 5.16 7.57
N LEU A 320 -28.07 4.11 8.40
CA LEU A 320 -29.14 3.12 8.50
C LEU A 320 -30.43 3.75 9.01
N GLN A 321 -30.39 4.51 10.10
CA GLN A 321 -31.56 5.20 10.62
C GLN A 321 -32.15 6.18 9.60
N ASN A 322 -31.31 6.95 8.90
CA ASN A 322 -31.74 7.87 7.85
C ASN A 322 -32.38 7.13 6.67
N GLY A 323 -31.80 6.00 6.23
CA GLY A 323 -32.32 5.16 5.15
C GLY A 323 -33.66 4.52 5.49
N LEU A 324 -33.79 3.93 6.69
CA LEU A 324 -35.05 3.36 7.19
C LEU A 324 -36.14 4.43 7.33
N TYR A 325 -35.79 5.60 7.87
CA TYR A 325 -36.73 6.70 7.97
C TYR A 325 -37.19 7.14 6.58
N LEU A 326 -36.28 7.38 5.62
CA LEU A 326 -36.65 7.71 4.24
C LEU A 326 -37.58 6.67 3.60
N LEU A 327 -37.27 5.38 3.73
CA LEU A 327 -38.09 4.31 3.17
C LEU A 327 -39.47 4.23 3.81
N SER A 328 -39.57 4.47 5.13
CA SER A 328 -40.86 4.56 5.81
C SER A 328 -41.75 5.67 5.24
N GLN A 329 -41.15 6.73 4.68
CA GLN A 329 -41.86 7.86 4.09
C GLN A 329 -42.17 7.66 2.60
N ILE A 330 -41.31 6.96 1.86
CA ILE A 330 -41.46 6.74 0.42
C ILE A 330 -42.43 5.57 0.14
N GLN A 331 -42.24 4.44 0.82
CA GLN A 331 -42.96 3.19 0.56
C GLN A 331 -44.13 3.04 1.51
N LYS A 332 -45.27 3.67 1.19
CA LYS A 332 -46.45 3.60 2.06
C LYS A 332 -46.91 2.17 2.36
N SER A 333 -46.77 1.25 1.39
CA SER A 333 -47.11 -0.18 1.55
C SER A 333 -46.30 -0.87 2.65
N ASP A 334 -45.01 -0.55 2.72
CA ASP A 334 -44.05 -1.18 3.63
C ASP A 334 -43.64 -0.23 4.77
N SER A 335 -44.36 0.88 4.93
CA SER A 335 -44.02 1.92 5.91
C SER A 335 -43.99 1.39 7.33
N LEU A 336 -44.94 0.50 7.66
CA LEU A 336 -45.01 -0.17 8.95
C LEU A 336 -43.72 -0.96 9.23
N TYR A 337 -43.28 -1.78 8.28
CA TYR A 337 -42.07 -2.59 8.41
C TYR A 337 -40.83 -1.73 8.70
N TYR A 338 -40.57 -0.70 7.89
CA TYR A 338 -39.40 0.17 8.12
C TYR A 338 -39.49 0.95 9.43
N SER A 339 -40.69 1.35 9.84
CA SER A 339 -40.91 2.02 11.12
C SER A 339 -40.66 1.09 12.31
N GLU A 340 -41.07 -0.17 12.23
CA GLU A 340 -40.80 -1.19 13.24
C GLU A 340 -39.30 -1.50 13.34
N THR A 341 -38.61 -1.69 12.20
CA THR A 341 -37.15 -1.88 12.17
C THR A 341 -36.41 -0.69 12.76
N LEU A 342 -36.83 0.55 12.44
CA LEU A 342 -36.25 1.76 13.01
C LEU A 342 -36.49 1.86 14.52
N ASN A 343 -37.70 1.53 14.99
CA ASN A 343 -38.02 1.50 16.42
C ASN A 343 -37.18 0.45 17.16
N LYS A 344 -36.99 -0.73 16.57
CA LYS A 344 -36.11 -1.79 17.10
C LYS A 344 -34.67 -1.29 17.27
N ILE A 345 -34.13 -0.59 16.26
CA ILE A 345 -32.79 0.01 16.33
C ILE A 345 -32.72 1.08 17.41
N ASN A 346 -33.69 1.98 17.49
CA ASN A 346 -33.73 3.03 18.52
C ASN A 346 -33.80 2.45 19.93
N ASN A 347 -34.57 1.38 20.13
CA ASN A 347 -34.63 0.66 21.40
C ASN A 347 -33.28 0.03 21.75
N LEU A 348 -32.57 -0.55 20.78
CA LEU A 348 -31.23 -1.09 20.99
C LEU A 348 -30.20 0.00 21.33
N ILE A 349 -30.29 1.17 20.69
CA ILE A 349 -29.44 2.33 21.02
C ILE A 349 -29.69 2.76 22.46
N ASN A 350 -30.96 3.01 22.82
CA ASN A 350 -31.33 3.49 24.15
C ASN A 350 -30.94 2.50 25.27
N ASN A 351 -31.08 1.20 25.01
CA ASN A 351 -30.71 0.15 25.98
C ASN A 351 -29.19 -0.03 26.11
N ASN A 352 -28.40 0.24 25.06
CA ASN A 352 -26.95 0.08 25.08
C ASN A 352 -26.17 1.33 25.49
N LEU A 353 -26.80 2.53 25.52
CA LEU A 353 -26.15 3.74 26.05
C LEU A 353 -25.62 3.57 27.49
N ASN A 354 -26.11 2.57 28.23
CA ASN A 354 -25.69 2.26 29.59
C ASN A 354 -24.72 1.05 29.71
N ASN A 355 -24.49 0.28 28.65
CA ASN A 355 -23.74 -0.99 28.70
C ASN A 355 -22.49 -0.95 27.80
N ASN A 356 -21.30 -1.14 28.39
CA ASN A 356 -20.01 -1.15 27.69
C ASN A 356 -19.80 -2.30 26.66
N ASN A 357 -20.82 -3.14 26.40
CA ASN A 357 -20.71 -4.29 25.49
C ASN A 357 -20.95 -3.89 24.02
N ASN A 358 -20.11 -2.99 23.50
CA ASN A 358 -20.19 -2.49 22.12
C ASN A 358 -20.25 -3.61 21.05
N PHE A 359 -19.62 -4.76 21.31
CA PHE A 359 -19.59 -5.88 20.37
C PHE A 359 -20.97 -6.52 20.12
N ILE A 360 -21.76 -6.77 21.18
CA ILE A 360 -23.09 -7.38 21.05
C ILE A 360 -24.05 -6.42 20.34
N PHE A 361 -23.96 -5.14 20.68
CA PHE A 361 -24.75 -4.09 20.03
C PHE A 361 -24.42 -3.94 18.55
N GLU A 362 -23.14 -3.85 18.20
CA GLU A 362 -22.69 -3.76 16.80
C GLU A 362 -23.15 -4.98 15.99
N ARG A 363 -22.97 -6.18 16.53
CA ARG A 363 -23.45 -7.43 15.93
C ARG A 363 -24.94 -7.36 15.63
N GLU A 364 -25.76 -6.98 16.60
CA GLU A 364 -27.22 -6.97 16.45
C GLU A 364 -27.69 -5.93 15.44
N ILE A 365 -27.08 -4.74 15.40
CA ILE A 365 -27.39 -3.73 14.38
C ILE A 365 -27.01 -4.23 12.98
N LYS A 366 -25.84 -4.85 12.81
CA LYS A 366 -25.45 -5.45 11.52
C LYS A 366 -26.37 -6.60 11.12
N ARG A 367 -26.83 -7.40 12.09
CA ARG A 367 -27.80 -8.46 11.85
C ARG A 367 -29.12 -7.89 11.32
N ILE A 368 -29.70 -6.91 12.01
CA ILE A 368 -30.92 -6.22 11.57
C ILE A 368 -30.71 -5.63 10.17
N PHE A 369 -29.57 -4.99 9.93
CA PHE A 369 -29.25 -4.44 8.63
C PHE A 369 -29.23 -5.51 7.53
N LEU A 370 -28.54 -6.63 7.71
CA LEU A 370 -28.36 -7.64 6.68
C LEU A 370 -29.62 -8.48 6.44
N PHE A 371 -30.19 -9.01 7.52
CA PHE A 371 -31.22 -10.04 7.46
C PHE A 371 -32.64 -9.48 7.44
N GLU A 372 -32.85 -8.30 8.01
CA GLU A 372 -34.15 -7.64 7.96
C GLU A 372 -34.14 -6.64 6.81
N PHE A 373 -33.34 -5.57 6.93
CA PHE A 373 -33.40 -4.44 5.99
C PHE A 373 -32.91 -4.78 4.58
N LEU A 374 -31.67 -5.21 4.43
CA LEU A 374 -31.02 -5.42 3.14
C LEU A 374 -31.71 -6.53 2.35
N LYS A 375 -32.13 -7.60 3.03
CA LYS A 375 -32.94 -8.68 2.43
C LYS A 375 -34.20 -8.16 1.74
N LYS A 376 -34.88 -7.15 2.30
CA LYS A 376 -36.09 -6.54 1.72
C LYS A 376 -35.80 -5.59 0.56
N VAL A 377 -34.67 -4.87 0.62
CA VAL A 377 -34.35 -3.86 -0.40
C VAL A 377 -33.34 -4.34 -1.45
N LYS A 378 -32.78 -5.56 -1.35
CA LYS A 378 -31.70 -6.05 -2.22
C LYS A 378 -32.01 -5.92 -3.72
N ASP A 379 -33.24 -6.24 -4.12
CA ASP A 379 -33.69 -6.15 -5.51
C ASP A 379 -33.77 -4.69 -5.97
N MET A 380 -34.14 -3.78 -5.06
CA MET A 380 -34.14 -2.34 -5.35
C MET A 380 -32.71 -1.83 -5.53
N VAL A 381 -31.76 -2.29 -4.75
CA VAL A 381 -30.37 -1.77 -4.78
C VAL A 381 -29.47 -2.50 -5.77
N LEU A 382 -30.06 -3.36 -6.63
CA LEU A 382 -29.37 -4.18 -7.63
C LEU A 382 -28.27 -5.07 -7.01
N LEU A 383 -28.44 -5.47 -5.75
CA LEU A 383 -27.53 -6.40 -5.10
C LEU A 383 -27.82 -7.79 -5.62
N THR A 384 -26.82 -8.41 -6.27
CA THR A 384 -26.97 -9.77 -6.76
C THR A 384 -27.17 -10.73 -5.57
N ASN A 385 -27.81 -11.87 -5.82
CA ASN A 385 -27.94 -12.90 -4.76
C ASN A 385 -26.56 -13.35 -4.26
N GLU A 386 -25.58 -13.40 -5.16
CA GLU A 386 -24.19 -13.70 -4.88
C GLU A 386 -23.55 -12.70 -3.90
N ASP A 387 -23.68 -11.40 -4.14
CA ASP A 387 -23.18 -10.36 -3.24
C ASP A 387 -23.87 -10.42 -1.87
N TRP A 388 -25.18 -10.66 -1.86
CA TRP A 388 -25.95 -10.80 -0.62
C TRP A 388 -25.51 -12.03 0.20
N VAL A 389 -25.34 -13.19 -0.45
CA VAL A 389 -24.82 -14.41 0.19
C VAL A 389 -23.43 -14.17 0.73
N LYS A 390 -22.55 -13.50 -0.02
CA LYS A 390 -21.21 -13.15 0.45
C LYS A 390 -21.25 -12.25 1.69
N LEU A 391 -22.17 -11.29 1.77
CA LEU A 391 -22.35 -10.45 2.97
C LEU A 391 -22.82 -11.26 4.18
N ILE A 392 -23.76 -12.19 3.98
CA ILE A 392 -24.24 -13.10 5.04
C ILE A 392 -23.11 -13.99 5.54
N LEU A 393 -22.36 -14.62 4.65
CA LEU A 393 -21.26 -15.51 5.01
C LEU A 393 -20.18 -14.76 5.79
N ASN A 394 -19.83 -13.53 5.36
CA ASN A 394 -18.89 -12.68 6.11
C ASN A 394 -19.41 -12.37 7.52
N PHE A 395 -20.70 -12.04 7.67
CA PHE A 395 -21.31 -11.81 8.98
C PHE A 395 -21.26 -13.06 9.86
N ILE A 396 -21.65 -14.23 9.32
CA ILE A 396 -21.68 -15.49 10.06
C ILE A 396 -20.27 -15.85 10.54
N CYS A 397 -19.26 -15.78 9.67
CA CYS A 397 -17.87 -16.04 10.07
C CYS A 397 -17.34 -15.05 11.10
N GLN A 398 -17.71 -13.77 10.96
CA GLN A 398 -17.24 -12.72 11.86
C GLN A 398 -17.79 -12.88 13.29
N TYR A 399 -19.04 -13.33 13.42
CA TYR A 399 -19.75 -13.37 14.70
C TYR A 399 -20.02 -14.78 15.24
N GLY A 400 -19.76 -15.83 14.46
CA GLY A 400 -20.03 -17.23 14.84
C GLY A 400 -21.51 -17.60 14.91
N ASP A 401 -22.39 -16.85 14.23
CA ASP A 401 -23.85 -17.02 14.30
C ASP A 401 -24.38 -17.96 13.19
N TYR A 402 -23.97 -19.24 13.22
CA TYR A 402 -24.27 -20.22 12.15
C TYR A 402 -25.75 -20.61 11.99
N ASN A 403 -26.62 -20.26 12.96
CA ASN A 403 -28.06 -20.52 12.86
C ASN A 403 -28.67 -19.81 11.63
N TYR A 404 -28.16 -18.62 11.29
CA TYR A 404 -28.63 -17.88 10.12
C TYR A 404 -28.21 -18.51 8.79
N LEU A 405 -27.22 -19.41 8.77
CA LEU A 405 -26.77 -20.07 7.54
C LEU A 405 -27.91 -20.85 6.88
N PHE A 406 -28.64 -21.63 7.68
CA PHE A 406 -29.74 -22.49 7.22
C PHE A 406 -31.04 -21.70 6.97
N GLU A 407 -31.28 -20.64 7.75
CA GLU A 407 -32.47 -19.79 7.59
C GLU A 407 -32.41 -18.94 6.32
N GLU A 408 -31.21 -18.55 5.88
CA GLU A 408 -31.04 -17.51 4.86
C GLU A 408 -30.48 -18.02 3.54
N ILE A 409 -29.65 -19.07 3.56
CA ILE A 409 -29.11 -19.68 2.33
C ILE A 409 -29.99 -20.88 1.96
N ASN A 410 -30.89 -20.67 1.00
CA ASN A 410 -31.74 -21.73 0.46
C ASN A 410 -30.89 -22.83 -0.19
N SER A 411 -31.24 -24.09 0.07
CA SER A 411 -30.67 -25.29 -0.59
C SER A 411 -30.52 -25.18 -2.11
N GLN A 412 -31.44 -24.47 -2.80
CA GLN A 412 -31.37 -24.24 -4.24
C GLN A 412 -30.14 -23.43 -4.67
N TRP A 413 -29.67 -22.50 -3.83
CA TRP A 413 -28.51 -21.67 -4.15
C TRP A 413 -27.19 -22.40 -3.93
N ILE A 414 -27.20 -23.37 -3.02
CA ILE A 414 -26.00 -24.14 -2.63
C ILE A 414 -25.58 -25.09 -3.75
N ASN A 415 -26.54 -25.52 -4.57
CA ASN A 415 -26.28 -26.30 -5.79
C ASN A 415 -25.67 -25.48 -6.94
N ASN A 416 -25.48 -24.16 -6.78
CA ASN A 416 -24.77 -23.33 -7.75
C ASN A 416 -23.27 -23.30 -7.39
N ASP A 417 -22.41 -23.70 -8.34
CA ASP A 417 -20.95 -23.69 -8.20
C ASP A 417 -20.40 -22.36 -7.68
N VAL A 418 -21.05 -21.23 -8.05
CA VAL A 418 -20.65 -19.90 -7.61
C VAL A 418 -20.81 -19.74 -6.09
N THR A 419 -21.93 -20.20 -5.54
CA THR A 419 -22.19 -20.14 -4.09
C THR A 419 -21.19 -21.00 -3.33
N SER A 420 -20.92 -22.23 -3.79
CA SER A 420 -19.94 -23.11 -3.16
C SER A 420 -18.55 -22.47 -3.13
N SER A 421 -18.12 -21.86 -4.25
CA SER A 421 -16.87 -21.10 -4.31
C SER A 421 -16.85 -19.94 -3.30
N MET A 422 -17.93 -19.17 -3.22
CA MET A 422 -18.02 -18.05 -2.26
C MET A 422 -17.94 -18.51 -0.80
N ILE A 423 -18.55 -19.66 -0.49
CA ILE A 423 -18.47 -20.19 0.87
C ILE A 423 -17.05 -20.65 1.19
N ILE A 424 -16.36 -21.31 0.24
CA ILE A 424 -14.95 -21.67 0.41
C ILE A 424 -14.11 -20.40 0.60
N ASP A 425 -14.27 -19.39 -0.24
CA ASP A 425 -13.50 -18.15 -0.20
C ASP A 425 -13.67 -17.44 1.15
N VAL A 426 -14.91 -17.33 1.64
CA VAL A 426 -15.18 -16.71 2.94
C VAL A 426 -14.63 -17.56 4.09
N SER A 427 -14.79 -18.88 4.03
CA SER A 427 -14.23 -19.78 5.06
C SER A 427 -12.70 -19.69 5.10
N MET A 428 -12.04 -19.61 3.93
CA MET A 428 -10.59 -19.40 3.82
C MET A 428 -10.17 -18.05 4.40
N LYS A 429 -10.94 -16.99 4.17
CA LYS A 429 -10.65 -15.65 4.73
C LYS A 429 -10.68 -15.62 6.26
N TYR A 430 -11.54 -16.41 6.90
CA TYR A 430 -11.68 -16.42 8.37
C TYR A 430 -11.09 -17.65 9.08
N ALA A 431 -10.50 -18.60 8.33
CA ALA A 431 -10.14 -19.93 8.82
C ALA A 431 -11.33 -20.63 9.53
N ASP A 432 -12.52 -20.50 8.96
CA ASP A 432 -13.75 -20.95 9.62
C ASP A 432 -14.11 -22.38 9.21
N SER A 433 -13.74 -23.34 10.06
CA SER A 433 -14.01 -24.76 9.84
C SER A 433 -15.48 -25.11 10.01
N GLN A 434 -16.23 -24.37 10.83
CA GLN A 434 -17.62 -24.68 11.14
C GLN A 434 -18.52 -24.42 9.94
N ILE A 435 -18.25 -23.38 9.15
CA ILE A 435 -18.98 -23.16 7.90
C ILE A 435 -18.86 -24.37 6.98
N ILE A 436 -17.64 -24.88 6.75
CA ILE A 436 -17.43 -26.03 5.85
C ILE A 436 -18.14 -27.28 6.38
N ASP A 437 -18.08 -27.55 7.68
CA ASP A 437 -18.79 -28.68 8.28
C ASP A 437 -20.32 -28.55 8.15
N ARG A 438 -20.88 -27.35 8.33
CA ARG A 438 -22.33 -27.11 8.22
C ARG A 438 -22.85 -27.19 6.79
N ILE A 439 -22.03 -26.85 5.79
CA ILE A 439 -22.39 -27.00 4.38
C ILE A 439 -22.69 -28.45 4.03
N LYS A 440 -22.00 -29.41 4.66
CA LYS A 440 -22.26 -30.83 4.44
C LYS A 440 -23.73 -31.16 4.72
N ASP A 441 -24.32 -30.57 5.75
CA ASP A 441 -25.72 -30.77 6.12
C ASP A 441 -26.70 -30.14 5.11
N LEU A 442 -26.23 -29.14 4.36
CA LEU A 442 -27.02 -28.45 3.33
C LEU A 442 -27.06 -29.20 1.99
N PHE A 443 -26.01 -29.96 1.69
CA PHE A 443 -26.00 -30.82 0.54
C PHE A 443 -26.72 -32.14 0.85
N LYS A 444 -27.75 -32.48 0.07
CA LYS A 444 -28.39 -33.80 0.17
C LYS A 444 -27.34 -34.91 0.00
N GLU A 445 -27.55 -36.03 0.69
CA GLU A 445 -26.67 -37.22 0.64
C GLU A 445 -26.24 -37.53 -0.81
N GLY A 446 -24.93 -37.45 -1.07
CA GLY A 446 -24.35 -37.73 -2.39
C GLY A 446 -23.65 -36.54 -3.07
N TYR A 447 -23.70 -35.32 -2.53
CA TYR A 447 -22.82 -34.25 -3.04
C TYR A 447 -21.39 -34.52 -2.57
N HIS A 448 -20.58 -35.05 -3.48
CA HIS A 448 -19.15 -35.02 -3.31
C HIS A 448 -18.69 -33.59 -3.58
N PHE A 449 -17.84 -33.04 -2.71
CA PHE A 449 -17.02 -31.85 -2.97
C PHE A 449 -15.98 -32.13 -4.09
N ASP A 450 -16.38 -32.89 -5.11
CA ASP A 450 -15.59 -33.27 -6.27
C ASP A 450 -15.50 -32.05 -7.20
N HIS A 451 -14.77 -31.05 -6.73
CA HIS A 451 -14.44 -29.81 -7.42
C HIS A 451 -13.37 -30.03 -8.50
N SER A 452 -13.23 -31.26 -9.03
CA SER A 452 -12.50 -31.48 -10.27
C SER A 452 -13.04 -30.63 -11.43
N ARG A 453 -14.27 -30.11 -11.35
CA ARG A 453 -14.90 -29.31 -12.42
C ARG A 453 -15.00 -27.78 -12.21
N GLY A 454 -15.12 -27.26 -10.99
CA GLY A 454 -15.61 -25.88 -10.78
C GLY A 454 -14.54 -24.84 -10.44
N LEU A 455 -13.66 -25.14 -9.49
CA LEU A 455 -12.54 -24.26 -9.15
C LEU A 455 -11.41 -24.56 -10.13
N ALA A 456 -11.56 -24.10 -11.37
CA ALA A 456 -10.49 -24.12 -12.35
C ALA A 456 -9.22 -23.63 -11.65
N ILE A 457 -8.28 -24.54 -11.41
CA ILE A 457 -6.98 -24.32 -10.77
C ILE A 457 -6.28 -23.06 -11.31
N SER A 458 -6.63 -22.65 -12.54
CA SER A 458 -6.26 -21.36 -13.13
C SER A 458 -6.54 -20.12 -12.26
N HIS A 459 -7.62 -20.08 -11.47
CA HIS A 459 -7.89 -18.97 -10.55
C HIS A 459 -7.06 -19.09 -9.26
N LEU A 460 -6.74 -20.31 -8.81
CA LEU A 460 -5.93 -20.55 -7.61
C LEU A 460 -4.49 -20.02 -7.75
N ILE A 461 -3.92 -20.08 -8.96
CA ILE A 461 -2.53 -19.65 -9.21
C ILE A 461 -2.34 -18.13 -9.01
N LYS A 462 -3.42 -17.33 -9.00
CA LYS A 462 -3.37 -15.87 -8.83
C LYS A 462 -4.30 -15.35 -7.74
N LEU A 463 -4.61 -16.15 -6.71
CA LEU A 463 -5.42 -15.62 -5.61
C LEU A 463 -4.68 -14.44 -4.98
N PRO A 464 -5.32 -13.26 -4.88
CA PRO A 464 -4.75 -12.17 -4.13
C PRO A 464 -4.61 -12.61 -2.65
N GLN A 465 -3.53 -12.18 -2.01
CA GLN A 465 -3.14 -12.63 -0.67
C GLN A 465 -4.20 -12.35 0.41
N ASP A 466 -5.20 -11.51 0.11
CA ASP A 466 -6.31 -11.11 0.95
C ASP A 466 -7.45 -12.14 1.05
N LEU A 467 -7.44 -13.20 0.23
CA LEU A 467 -8.41 -14.30 0.34
C LEU A 467 -8.08 -15.31 1.43
N PHE A 468 -6.83 -15.32 1.90
CA PHE A 468 -6.43 -16.17 3.00
C PHE A 468 -6.59 -15.43 4.32
N PHE A 469 -7.00 -16.15 5.36
CA PHE A 469 -6.88 -15.64 6.72
C PHE A 469 -5.46 -15.15 6.97
N ASN A 470 -5.33 -14.05 7.69
CA ASN A 470 -4.02 -13.56 8.09
C ASN A 470 -3.47 -14.52 9.18
N PRO A 471 -2.42 -15.31 8.87
CA PRO A 471 -1.89 -16.32 9.78
C PRO A 471 -1.24 -15.69 11.02
N LYS A 472 -0.92 -14.39 10.99
CA LYS A 472 -0.39 -13.66 12.15
C LYS A 472 -1.48 -13.27 13.15
N THR A 473 -2.72 -13.10 12.71
CA THR A 473 -3.85 -12.70 13.58
C THR A 473 -4.77 -13.86 13.93
N THR A 474 -4.75 -14.93 13.13
CA THR A 474 -5.57 -16.13 13.37
C THR A 474 -4.81 -17.12 14.27
N PRO A 475 -5.34 -17.56 15.42
CA PRO A 475 -4.67 -18.55 16.27
C PRO A 475 -4.36 -19.85 15.53
N ILE A 476 -3.16 -20.42 15.75
CA ILE A 476 -2.72 -21.65 15.07
C ILE A 476 -3.71 -22.81 15.22
N SER A 477 -4.32 -22.97 16.40
CA SER A 477 -5.36 -23.99 16.65
C SER A 477 -6.54 -23.86 15.69
N LYS A 478 -6.99 -22.63 15.40
CA LYS A 478 -8.05 -22.37 14.43
C LYS A 478 -7.61 -22.70 13.00
N GLN A 479 -6.37 -22.35 12.63
CA GLN A 479 -5.80 -22.67 11.32
C GLN A 479 -5.73 -24.19 11.10
N LEU A 480 -5.30 -24.93 12.12
CA LEU A 480 -5.18 -26.40 12.09
C LEU A 480 -6.55 -27.08 12.03
N ASN A 481 -7.54 -26.60 12.79
CA ASN A 481 -8.91 -27.12 12.70
C ASN A 481 -9.50 -26.89 11.30
N PHE A 482 -9.23 -25.73 10.69
CA PHE A 482 -9.65 -25.47 9.32
C PHE A 482 -8.96 -26.41 8.33
N LEU A 483 -7.66 -26.62 8.47
CA LEU A 483 -6.90 -27.56 7.65
C LEU A 483 -7.43 -29.00 7.78
N ASP A 484 -7.72 -29.46 8.99
CA ASP A 484 -8.29 -30.79 9.26
C ASP A 484 -9.60 -31.02 8.52
N VAL A 485 -10.49 -30.03 8.58
CA VAL A 485 -11.76 -30.06 7.83
C VAL A 485 -11.54 -30.09 6.31
N LEU A 486 -10.57 -29.33 5.79
CA LEU A 486 -10.25 -29.34 4.35
C LEU A 486 -9.69 -30.68 3.87
N PHE A 487 -8.91 -31.37 4.71
CA PHE A 487 -8.41 -32.72 4.44
C PHE A 487 -9.55 -33.73 4.52
N LYS A 488 -10.35 -33.71 5.59
CA LYS A 488 -11.54 -34.57 5.76
C LYS A 488 -12.47 -34.56 4.55
N TYR A 489 -12.65 -33.41 3.90
CA TYR A 489 -13.48 -33.27 2.70
C TYR A 489 -12.72 -33.35 1.37
N ASN A 490 -11.44 -33.74 1.38
CA ASN A 490 -10.58 -33.90 0.22
C ASN A 490 -10.57 -32.69 -0.74
N THR A 491 -10.56 -31.47 -0.22
CA THR A 491 -10.62 -30.27 -1.07
C THR A 491 -9.34 -30.06 -1.89
N ASN A 492 -9.42 -29.48 -3.09
CA ASN A 492 -8.24 -29.16 -3.92
C ASN A 492 -7.40 -28.00 -3.34
N ILE A 493 -7.99 -27.20 -2.45
CA ILE A 493 -7.32 -26.05 -1.83
C ILE A 493 -6.47 -26.42 -0.61
N LYS A 494 -6.60 -27.65 -0.09
CA LYS A 494 -5.91 -28.11 1.13
C LYS A 494 -4.39 -27.92 1.06
N GLU A 495 -3.78 -28.16 -0.10
CA GLU A 495 -2.34 -27.96 -0.31
C GLU A 495 -1.93 -26.48 -0.26
N THR A 496 -2.78 -25.61 -0.80
CA THR A 496 -2.52 -24.16 -0.81
C THR A 496 -2.62 -23.59 0.60
N ILE A 497 -3.65 -24.00 1.36
CA ILE A 497 -3.82 -23.61 2.76
C ILE A 497 -2.72 -24.20 3.64
N PHE A 498 -2.36 -25.46 3.43
CA PHE A 498 -1.22 -26.10 4.08
C PHE A 498 0.05 -25.27 3.88
N LYS A 499 0.39 -24.95 2.62
CA LYS A 499 1.55 -24.13 2.29
C LYS A 499 1.47 -22.74 2.93
N HIS A 500 0.29 -22.13 2.98
CA HIS A 500 0.06 -20.83 3.63
C HIS A 500 0.33 -20.88 5.14
N ILE A 501 -0.16 -21.91 5.83
CA ILE A 501 0.08 -22.13 7.28
C ILE A 501 1.58 -22.32 7.54
N ILE A 502 2.22 -23.20 6.77
CA ILE A 502 3.63 -23.58 6.93
C ILE A 502 4.57 -22.38 6.73
N ASN A 503 4.34 -21.57 5.70
CA ASN A 503 5.21 -20.43 5.37
C ASN A 503 5.13 -19.29 6.39
N ASN A 504 4.01 -19.13 7.09
CA ASN A 504 3.79 -17.96 7.94
C ASN A 504 4.01 -18.22 9.43
N ASN A 505 3.82 -19.45 9.93
CA ASN A 505 3.99 -19.74 11.36
C ASN A 505 5.45 -19.94 11.79
N THR A 506 6.41 -19.81 10.87
CA THR A 506 7.84 -20.08 11.16
C THR A 506 8.73 -18.85 11.24
N GLN A 507 8.32 -17.72 10.65
CA GLN A 507 9.21 -16.55 10.57
C GLN A 507 9.29 -15.75 11.87
N ASP A 508 8.24 -15.73 12.68
CA ASP A 508 8.13 -14.77 13.80
C ASP A 508 8.87 -15.24 15.06
N LYS A 509 9.15 -16.55 15.25
CA LYS A 509 9.83 -17.06 16.45
C LYS A 509 11.36 -17.21 16.33
N LEU A 510 11.91 -17.40 15.13
CA LEU A 510 13.36 -17.59 14.97
C LEU A 510 14.20 -16.31 15.15
N LYS A 511 13.58 -15.12 15.19
CA LYS A 511 14.30 -13.85 15.24
C LYS A 511 14.59 -13.32 16.66
N THR A 512 14.05 -13.91 17.72
CA THR A 512 14.20 -13.34 19.07
C THR A 512 15.44 -13.80 19.84
N ASN A 513 16.29 -14.67 19.28
CA ASN A 513 17.44 -15.24 20.00
C ASN A 513 18.80 -14.61 19.61
N GLY A 514 18.79 -13.38 19.08
CA GLY A 514 20.01 -12.59 18.93
C GLY A 514 20.39 -11.92 20.26
N ASP A 515 21.40 -12.48 20.92
CA ASP A 515 22.23 -11.89 21.99
C ASP A 515 21.72 -11.97 23.45
N GLY A 516 20.70 -12.79 23.73
CA GLY A 516 20.31 -13.14 25.10
C GLY A 516 20.99 -14.42 25.58
N ASP A 517 22.02 -14.28 26.42
CA ASP A 517 22.85 -15.32 27.01
C ASP A 517 22.04 -16.46 27.67
N GLY A 518 22.15 -17.68 27.13
CA GLY A 518 22.25 -18.92 27.91
C GLY A 518 21.03 -19.48 28.66
N GLY A 519 19.79 -19.20 28.26
CA GLY A 519 18.64 -19.95 28.77
C GLY A 519 18.27 -21.11 27.84
N ASP A 520 18.29 -22.36 28.32
CA ASP A 520 17.70 -23.55 27.68
C ASP A 520 16.17 -23.37 27.49
N SER A 521 15.77 -22.40 26.67
CA SER A 521 14.37 -22.18 26.32
C SER A 521 13.94 -23.30 25.40
N ASP A 522 13.30 -24.28 26.03
CA ASP A 522 12.60 -25.44 25.48
C ASP A 522 12.06 -25.19 24.06
N SER A 523 12.76 -25.71 23.05
CA SER A 523 12.37 -25.66 21.62
C SER A 523 11.15 -26.55 21.30
N GLY A 524 10.37 -26.94 22.32
CA GLY A 524 9.31 -27.95 22.23
C GLY A 524 8.03 -27.51 21.51
N ASP A 525 7.69 -26.21 21.52
CA ASP A 525 6.36 -25.74 21.07
C ASP A 525 6.15 -25.85 19.55
N ASP A 526 7.17 -25.53 18.74
CA ASP A 526 7.03 -25.62 17.27
C ASP A 526 6.94 -27.07 16.79
N ASN A 527 7.65 -27.98 17.46
CA ASN A 527 7.55 -29.42 17.21
C ASN A 527 6.14 -29.96 17.51
N GLU A 528 5.42 -29.41 18.49
CA GLU A 528 4.05 -29.83 18.79
C GLU A 528 3.08 -29.46 17.65
N ASN A 529 3.23 -28.27 17.07
CA ASN A 529 2.42 -27.87 15.92
C ASN A 529 2.70 -28.73 14.69
N PHE A 530 3.96 -29.08 14.41
CA PHE A 530 4.28 -29.98 13.30
C PHE A 530 3.77 -31.41 13.53
N LYS A 531 3.81 -31.91 14.78
CA LYS A 531 3.17 -33.17 15.16
C LYS A 531 1.66 -33.13 14.90
N LYS A 532 0.97 -32.06 15.28
CA LYS A 532 -0.49 -31.90 15.02
C LYS A 532 -0.80 -31.89 13.53
N ILE A 533 -0.01 -31.17 12.73
CA ILE A 533 -0.15 -31.16 11.28
C ILE A 533 0.06 -32.56 10.69
N ALA A 534 1.10 -33.28 11.13
CA ALA A 534 1.36 -34.64 10.67
C ALA A 534 0.21 -35.60 11.03
N LEU A 535 -0.39 -35.44 12.22
CA LEU A 535 -1.55 -36.22 12.64
C LEU A 535 -2.79 -35.96 11.78
N ILE A 536 -3.03 -34.71 11.39
CA ILE A 536 -4.11 -34.33 10.47
C ILE A 536 -3.93 -34.99 9.09
N ILE A 537 -2.70 -34.96 8.56
CA ILE A 537 -2.41 -35.58 7.27
C ILE A 537 -2.55 -37.11 7.36
N LYS A 538 -2.09 -37.71 8.47
CA LYS A 538 -2.24 -39.14 8.75
C LYS A 538 -3.72 -39.56 8.84
N SER A 539 -4.55 -38.83 9.59
CA SER A 539 -5.98 -39.16 9.75
C SER A 539 -6.70 -39.17 8.41
N TYR A 540 -6.37 -38.24 7.51
CA TYR A 540 -6.87 -38.22 6.14
C TYR A 540 -6.47 -39.46 5.34
N TYR A 541 -5.19 -39.86 5.39
CA TYR A 541 -4.74 -41.04 4.65
C TYR A 541 -5.33 -42.34 5.18
N PHE A 542 -5.48 -42.48 6.49
CA PHE A 542 -6.05 -43.70 7.10
C PHE A 542 -7.57 -43.77 7.01
N SER A 543 -8.27 -42.65 6.80
CA SER A 543 -9.74 -42.67 6.63
C SER A 543 -10.16 -43.01 5.19
N ASN A 544 -9.32 -42.77 4.19
CA ASN A 544 -9.63 -42.96 2.77
C ASN A 544 -9.12 -44.28 2.17
N ILE A 545 -9.06 -45.36 2.95
CA ILE A 545 -8.46 -46.67 2.57
C ILE A 545 -9.04 -47.24 1.25
N SER A 546 -10.27 -46.89 0.86
CA SER A 546 -10.90 -47.38 -0.37
C SER A 546 -10.28 -46.83 -1.66
N THR A 547 -9.57 -45.70 -1.61
CA THR A 547 -8.92 -45.09 -2.77
C THR A 547 -7.44 -44.94 -2.51
N LYS A 548 -6.59 -45.39 -3.44
CA LYS A 548 -5.12 -45.26 -3.33
C LYS A 548 -4.78 -43.82 -2.94
N PRO A 549 -4.22 -43.57 -1.74
CA PRO A 549 -4.08 -42.22 -1.24
C PRO A 549 -3.19 -41.38 -2.17
N GLU A 550 -3.66 -40.19 -2.55
CA GLU A 550 -2.85 -39.20 -3.25
C GLU A 550 -1.87 -38.60 -2.24
N TYR A 551 -0.64 -39.11 -2.22
CA TYR A 551 0.45 -38.58 -1.40
C TYR A 551 0.71 -37.10 -1.74
N LEU A 552 0.89 -36.25 -0.73
CA LEU A 552 1.18 -34.83 -0.91
C LEU A 552 2.55 -34.66 -1.57
N ASN A 553 2.73 -33.65 -2.42
CA ASN A 553 4.05 -33.39 -2.98
C ASN A 553 4.95 -32.67 -1.95
N GLY A 554 6.16 -33.19 -1.69
CA GLY A 554 7.14 -32.56 -0.78
C GLY A 554 7.53 -31.13 -1.22
N ASN A 555 7.25 -30.76 -2.46
CA ASN A 555 7.38 -29.40 -3.00
C ASN A 555 6.63 -28.33 -2.19
N LEU A 556 5.58 -28.71 -1.45
CA LEU A 556 4.83 -27.82 -0.58
C LEU A 556 5.68 -27.26 0.58
N LEU A 557 6.74 -27.96 0.95
CA LEU A 557 7.57 -27.66 2.12
C LEU A 557 8.86 -26.89 1.80
N VAL A 558 9.22 -26.74 0.53
CA VAL A 558 10.51 -26.16 0.09
C VAL A 558 10.73 -24.72 0.57
N GLY A 559 9.65 -24.00 0.90
CA GLY A 559 9.73 -22.64 1.45
C GLY A 559 10.34 -22.56 2.86
N ASN A 560 10.45 -23.68 3.57
CA ASN A 560 10.99 -23.73 4.93
C ASN A 560 11.86 -24.98 5.15
N GLU A 561 13.18 -24.80 5.26
CA GLU A 561 14.15 -25.88 5.44
C GLU A 561 13.86 -26.74 6.68
N ASN A 562 13.62 -26.12 7.84
CA ASN A 562 13.44 -26.86 9.09
C ASN A 562 12.21 -27.76 9.06
N ILE A 563 11.10 -27.25 8.51
CA ILE A 563 9.87 -28.03 8.34
C ILE A 563 10.08 -29.15 7.34
N PHE A 564 10.74 -28.86 6.21
CA PHE A 564 11.04 -29.86 5.20
C PHE A 564 11.82 -31.03 5.81
N LYS A 565 12.90 -30.74 6.55
CA LYS A 565 13.71 -31.77 7.23
C LYS A 565 12.89 -32.54 8.26
N TYR A 566 12.12 -31.84 9.09
CA TYR A 566 11.25 -32.47 10.09
C TYR A 566 10.31 -33.49 9.46
N PHE A 567 9.59 -33.13 8.40
CA PHE A 567 8.64 -34.03 7.75
C PHE A 567 9.35 -35.17 7.01
N TYR A 568 10.52 -34.92 6.40
CA TYR A 568 11.30 -35.98 5.77
C TYR A 568 11.79 -37.01 6.80
N GLU A 569 12.30 -36.58 7.94
CA GLU A 569 12.88 -37.45 8.96
C GLU A 569 11.81 -38.21 9.76
N ASN A 570 10.68 -37.57 10.06
CA ASN A 570 9.68 -38.12 10.99
C ASN A 570 8.42 -38.66 10.30
N ASN A 571 8.13 -38.24 9.07
CA ASN A 571 6.86 -38.51 8.38
C ASN A 571 7.03 -38.65 6.86
N ARG A 572 8.10 -39.34 6.44
CA ARG A 572 8.47 -39.51 5.03
C ARG A 572 7.34 -40.11 4.18
N ASP A 573 6.57 -41.02 4.78
CA ASP A 573 5.46 -41.76 4.19
C ASP A 573 4.26 -40.90 3.79
N LEU A 574 4.19 -39.64 4.25
CA LEU A 574 3.09 -38.73 3.93
C LEU A 574 3.28 -37.96 2.62
N PHE A 575 4.48 -38.01 2.01
CA PHE A 575 4.82 -37.18 0.86
C PHE A 575 5.52 -37.94 -0.27
N ILE A 576 5.33 -37.45 -1.49
CA ILE A 576 6.11 -37.78 -2.67
C ILE A 576 7.36 -36.90 -2.67
N TRP A 577 8.52 -37.55 -2.55
CA TRP A 577 9.81 -36.87 -2.43
C TRP A 577 10.66 -36.95 -3.70
N ASP A 578 10.26 -37.67 -4.74
CA ASP A 578 11.05 -37.91 -5.95
C ASP A 578 10.79 -36.88 -7.07
N HIS A 579 9.90 -35.91 -6.86
CA HIS A 579 9.54 -34.94 -7.87
C HIS A 579 10.65 -33.90 -8.13
N GLU A 580 11.08 -33.74 -9.39
CA GLU A 580 12.18 -32.85 -9.81
C GLU A 580 12.01 -31.39 -9.39
N SER A 581 10.75 -30.91 -9.27
CA SER A 581 10.49 -29.54 -8.82
C SER A 581 11.06 -29.24 -7.44
N ILE A 582 11.19 -30.24 -6.56
CA ILE A 582 11.75 -30.08 -5.22
C ILE A 582 13.22 -29.67 -5.32
N SER A 583 14.03 -30.46 -6.03
CA SER A 583 15.46 -30.17 -6.19
C SER A 583 15.67 -28.85 -6.94
N LYS A 584 14.88 -28.59 -7.98
CA LYS A 584 14.91 -27.32 -8.72
C LYS A 584 14.68 -26.11 -7.81
N LEU A 585 13.64 -26.12 -6.97
CA LEU A 585 13.34 -24.98 -6.09
C LEU A 585 14.38 -24.82 -4.97
N ILE A 586 14.88 -25.92 -4.38
CA ILE A 586 15.90 -25.86 -3.34
C ILE A 586 17.23 -25.34 -3.88
N ILE A 587 17.65 -25.78 -5.07
CA ILE A 587 18.88 -25.28 -5.73
C ILE A 587 18.78 -23.78 -6.01
N LYS A 588 17.60 -23.29 -6.42
CA LYS A 588 17.34 -21.86 -6.64
C LYS A 588 17.33 -21.03 -5.35
N SER A 589 17.09 -21.64 -4.18
CA SER A 589 17.02 -20.92 -2.90
C SER A 589 18.35 -20.34 -2.41
N ASN A 590 19.48 -20.71 -3.03
CA ASN A 590 20.84 -20.31 -2.63
C ASN A 590 21.25 -20.78 -1.20
N ASN A 591 20.51 -21.72 -0.60
CA ASN A 591 20.83 -22.31 0.69
C ASN A 591 21.68 -23.58 0.54
N LEU A 592 22.99 -23.46 0.75
CA LEU A 592 23.95 -24.55 0.53
C LEU A 592 23.71 -25.76 1.45
N ASN A 593 23.38 -25.53 2.71
CA ASN A 593 23.11 -26.61 3.67
C ASN A 593 21.86 -27.40 3.28
N PHE A 594 20.84 -26.72 2.74
CA PHE A 594 19.63 -27.37 2.29
C PHE A 594 19.86 -28.18 1.00
N ILE A 595 20.73 -27.68 0.11
CA ILE A 595 21.17 -28.41 -1.10
C ILE A 595 21.96 -29.68 -0.73
N GLU A 596 22.87 -29.59 0.23
CA GLU A 596 23.62 -30.75 0.76
C GLU A 596 22.66 -31.78 1.37
N TYR A 597 21.71 -31.32 2.18
CA TYR A 597 20.72 -32.19 2.79
C TYR A 597 19.92 -33.01 1.77
N ILE A 598 19.42 -32.39 0.69
CA ILE A 598 18.68 -33.14 -0.34
C ILE A 598 19.58 -34.07 -1.17
N HIS A 599 20.86 -33.73 -1.30
CA HIS A 599 21.84 -34.59 -1.96
C HIS A 599 22.08 -35.86 -1.14
N ASP A 600 22.39 -35.70 0.15
CA ASP A 600 22.72 -36.80 1.05
C ASP A 600 21.54 -37.79 1.22
N ASN A 601 20.31 -37.27 1.09
CA ASN A 601 19.07 -38.04 1.24
C ASN A 601 18.41 -38.45 -0.09
N ASN A 602 19.05 -38.19 -1.23
CA ASN A 602 18.55 -38.48 -2.59
C ASN A 602 17.10 -37.99 -2.83
N ILE A 603 16.82 -36.72 -2.49
CA ILE A 603 15.49 -36.11 -2.56
C ILE A 603 15.32 -35.29 -3.84
N GLY A 604 14.12 -35.31 -4.41
CA GLY A 604 13.67 -34.44 -5.50
C GLY A 604 14.16 -34.87 -6.88
N GLY A 605 14.28 -36.18 -7.11
CA GLY A 605 14.74 -36.73 -8.38
C GLY A 605 16.13 -36.21 -8.77
N ILE A 606 16.97 -35.93 -7.77
CA ILE A 606 18.21 -35.20 -7.99
C ILE A 606 19.15 -36.02 -8.89
N ASN A 607 19.56 -35.41 -9.99
CA ASN A 607 20.42 -36.03 -10.97
C ASN A 607 21.74 -35.26 -11.02
N LYS A 608 22.85 -35.96 -10.76
CA LYS A 608 24.20 -35.40 -10.72
C LYS A 608 24.63 -34.70 -12.02
N GLN A 609 23.95 -34.98 -13.14
CA GLN A 609 24.24 -34.38 -14.45
C GLN A 609 23.31 -33.20 -14.80
N THR A 610 22.08 -33.15 -14.31
CA THR A 610 21.11 -32.14 -14.77
C THR A 610 20.73 -31.13 -13.71
N SER A 611 20.66 -31.50 -12.42
CA SER A 611 20.10 -30.63 -11.38
C SER A 611 20.91 -29.34 -11.16
N ILE A 612 22.25 -29.40 -11.32
CA ILE A 612 23.12 -28.22 -11.20
C ILE A 612 22.75 -27.11 -12.21
N ASN A 613 22.11 -27.45 -13.34
CA ASN A 613 21.67 -26.48 -14.35
C ASN A 613 20.50 -25.60 -13.88
N HIS A 614 19.94 -25.86 -12.68
CA HIS A 614 18.97 -25.00 -12.02
C HIS A 614 19.58 -23.95 -11.09
N SER A 615 20.91 -23.95 -10.93
CA SER A 615 21.62 -22.95 -10.11
C SER A 615 21.35 -21.54 -10.64
N GLU A 616 21.09 -20.59 -9.72
CA GLU A 616 20.92 -19.17 -10.07
C GLU A 616 22.17 -18.34 -9.73
N THR A 617 23.10 -18.89 -8.94
CA THR A 617 24.34 -18.23 -8.53
C THR A 617 25.56 -19.12 -8.76
N ILE A 618 26.71 -18.49 -9.00
CA ILE A 618 28.01 -19.18 -9.07
C ILE A 618 28.37 -19.88 -7.74
N GLN A 619 27.94 -19.35 -6.61
CA GLN A 619 28.21 -19.91 -5.29
C GLN A 619 27.59 -21.31 -5.15
N VAL A 620 26.30 -21.44 -5.50
CA VAL A 620 25.59 -22.73 -5.51
C VAL A 620 26.25 -23.70 -6.49
N ALA A 621 26.52 -23.23 -7.70
CA ALA A 621 27.06 -24.10 -8.74
C ALA A 621 28.47 -24.61 -8.40
N LYS A 622 29.33 -23.76 -7.80
CA LYS A 622 30.64 -24.18 -7.28
C LYS A 622 30.50 -25.23 -6.20
N PHE A 623 29.64 -24.98 -5.21
CA PHE A 623 29.37 -25.92 -4.13
C PHE A 623 28.92 -27.28 -4.67
N MET A 624 27.94 -27.31 -5.57
CA MET A 624 27.46 -28.55 -6.18
C MET A 624 28.54 -29.25 -7.01
N TYR A 625 29.31 -28.50 -7.82
CA TYR A 625 30.33 -29.08 -8.69
C TYR A 625 31.54 -29.62 -7.93
N GLU A 626 32.09 -28.81 -7.03
CA GLU A 626 33.36 -29.05 -6.33
C GLU A 626 33.17 -29.93 -5.09
N LYS A 627 32.13 -29.68 -4.27
CA LYS A 627 31.88 -30.42 -3.03
C LYS A 627 31.02 -31.66 -3.24
N LEU A 628 29.92 -31.53 -3.99
CA LEU A 628 28.93 -32.62 -4.15
C LEU A 628 29.14 -33.47 -5.43
N GLY A 629 30.13 -33.12 -6.25
CA GLY A 629 30.52 -33.90 -7.43
C GLY A 629 29.54 -33.83 -8.61
N TYR A 630 28.71 -32.79 -8.70
CA TYR A 630 27.82 -32.58 -9.85
C TYR A 630 28.61 -32.20 -11.10
N ARG A 631 28.02 -32.44 -12.26
CA ARG A 631 28.53 -32.00 -13.56
C ARG A 631 27.42 -31.27 -14.29
N PHE A 632 27.76 -30.17 -14.96
CA PHE A 632 26.81 -29.52 -15.85
C PHE A 632 26.48 -30.48 -17.00
N SER A 633 25.21 -30.56 -17.39
CA SER A 633 24.85 -31.12 -18.70
C SER A 633 24.97 -30.04 -19.77
N GLY A 634 24.99 -30.45 -21.03
CA GLY A 634 24.96 -29.52 -22.16
C GLY A 634 23.76 -28.58 -22.17
N SER A 635 22.67 -28.86 -21.42
CA SER A 635 21.44 -28.04 -21.42
C SER A 635 21.51 -26.86 -20.45
N LEU A 636 22.13 -25.76 -20.87
CA LEU A 636 22.34 -24.54 -20.07
C LEU A 636 21.25 -23.47 -20.28
N ASN A 637 20.05 -23.86 -20.71
CA ASN A 637 18.95 -22.93 -21.05
C ASN A 637 18.63 -21.97 -19.89
N ASN A 638 18.32 -22.50 -18.70
CA ASN A 638 17.98 -21.67 -17.53
C ASN A 638 19.13 -20.73 -17.14
N ILE A 639 20.38 -21.20 -17.21
CA ILE A 639 21.56 -20.42 -16.81
C ILE A 639 21.83 -19.28 -17.79
N SER A 640 21.57 -19.50 -19.08
CA SER A 640 21.79 -18.50 -20.12
C SER A 640 20.84 -17.30 -20.04
N GLU A 641 19.67 -17.49 -19.44
CA GLU A 641 18.65 -16.46 -19.22
C GLU A 641 18.95 -15.57 -18.00
N LEU A 642 19.92 -15.97 -17.15
CA LEU A 642 20.25 -15.23 -15.94
C LEU A 642 21.04 -13.94 -16.23
N ASN A 643 20.80 -12.93 -15.39
CA ASN A 643 21.62 -11.73 -15.38
C ASN A 643 23.03 -12.06 -14.89
N GLU A 644 24.06 -11.66 -15.65
CA GLU A 644 25.46 -11.97 -15.32
C GLU A 644 25.91 -11.39 -13.98
N TRP A 645 25.44 -10.19 -13.62
CA TRP A 645 25.85 -9.52 -12.40
C TRP A 645 25.27 -10.21 -11.18
N GLU A 646 23.97 -10.53 -11.22
CA GLU A 646 23.26 -11.19 -10.12
C GLU A 646 23.68 -12.66 -9.96
N SER A 647 23.94 -13.36 -11.07
CA SER A 647 24.38 -14.76 -11.05
C SER A 647 25.88 -14.93 -10.74
N GLY A 648 26.66 -13.85 -10.73
CA GLY A 648 28.12 -13.93 -10.55
C GLY A 648 28.84 -14.59 -11.73
N TYR A 649 28.41 -14.29 -12.95
CA TYR A 649 28.95 -14.86 -14.20
C TYR A 649 28.80 -16.39 -14.30
N LEU A 650 27.72 -16.95 -13.73
CA LEU A 650 27.46 -18.38 -13.69
C LEU A 650 27.53 -19.03 -15.08
N PHE A 651 26.99 -18.39 -16.12
CA PHE A 651 27.04 -18.91 -17.49
C PHE A 651 28.48 -19.21 -17.97
N TYR A 652 29.42 -18.31 -17.69
CA TYR A 652 30.82 -18.47 -18.09
C TYR A 652 31.47 -19.61 -17.34
N TYR A 653 31.23 -19.66 -16.02
CA TYR A 653 31.69 -20.72 -15.15
C TYR A 653 31.20 -22.10 -15.62
N SER A 654 29.91 -22.22 -15.95
CA SER A 654 29.31 -23.48 -16.42
C SER A 654 29.94 -23.99 -17.71
N ILE A 655 30.12 -23.10 -18.70
CA ILE A 655 30.76 -23.46 -19.98
C ILE A 655 32.22 -23.89 -19.76
N GLN A 656 32.97 -23.15 -18.94
CA GLN A 656 34.35 -23.49 -18.65
C GLN A 656 34.46 -24.87 -17.99
N LYS A 657 33.60 -25.18 -17.02
CA LYS A 657 33.55 -26.50 -16.36
C LYS A 657 33.12 -27.62 -17.30
N LEU A 658 32.24 -27.37 -18.28
CA LEU A 658 31.92 -28.32 -19.34
C LEU A 658 33.14 -28.62 -20.22
N ILE A 659 33.92 -27.60 -20.58
CA ILE A 659 35.14 -27.76 -21.40
C ILE A 659 36.21 -28.53 -20.62
N GLU A 660 36.48 -28.13 -19.38
CA GLU A 660 37.44 -28.82 -18.50
C GLU A 660 37.10 -30.31 -18.34
N TYR A 661 35.81 -30.62 -18.10
CA TYR A 661 35.35 -32.00 -17.97
C TYR A 661 35.52 -32.81 -19.27
N ASN A 662 35.13 -32.27 -20.42
CA ASN A 662 35.27 -32.97 -21.69
C ASN A 662 36.74 -33.17 -22.08
N ASN A 663 37.60 -32.20 -21.80
CA ASN A 663 39.04 -32.34 -22.05
C ASN A 663 39.71 -33.41 -21.18
N SER A 664 39.12 -33.76 -20.03
CA SER A 664 39.61 -34.83 -19.15
C SER A 664 39.24 -36.24 -19.60
N LEU A 665 38.34 -36.38 -20.58
CA LEU A 665 37.98 -37.69 -21.17
C LEU A 665 38.98 -38.01 -22.29
N GLU A 666 40.05 -38.73 -21.96
CA GLU A 666 41.29 -38.84 -22.77
C GLU A 666 41.16 -39.49 -24.17
N GLU A 667 40.04 -40.11 -24.57
CA GLU A 667 40.06 -41.06 -25.70
C GLU A 667 39.45 -40.60 -27.04
N SER A 668 38.82 -39.42 -27.13
CA SER A 668 38.46 -38.80 -28.41
C SER A 668 38.02 -37.38 -28.15
N LYS A 669 38.49 -36.38 -28.91
CA LYS A 669 38.07 -34.97 -28.75
C LYS A 669 36.52 -34.90 -28.71
N PRO A 670 35.88 -34.81 -27.52
CA PRO A 670 34.43 -34.97 -27.47
C PRO A 670 33.83 -33.72 -28.11
N LYS A 671 32.87 -33.92 -29.02
CA LYS A 671 32.04 -32.81 -29.49
C LYS A 671 31.21 -32.34 -28.29
N ILE A 672 31.53 -31.17 -27.74
CA ILE A 672 30.73 -30.57 -26.69
C ILE A 672 29.44 -30.03 -27.32
N GLU A 673 28.33 -30.73 -27.08
CA GLU A 673 26.99 -30.26 -27.42
C GLU A 673 26.44 -29.45 -26.25
N ILE A 674 26.16 -28.15 -26.50
CA ILE A 674 25.68 -27.21 -25.50
C ILE A 674 24.40 -26.56 -26.05
N SER A 675 23.26 -26.84 -25.43
CA SER A 675 21.99 -26.16 -25.65
C SER A 675 21.90 -24.92 -24.75
N ILE A 676 21.63 -23.77 -25.37
CA ILE A 676 21.60 -22.45 -24.73
C ILE A 676 20.27 -21.77 -25.10
N GLY A 677 19.67 -21.04 -24.16
CA GLY A 677 18.42 -20.31 -24.34
C GLY A 677 18.54 -19.15 -25.33
N LEU A 678 17.39 -18.76 -25.91
CA LEU A 678 17.34 -17.73 -26.96
C LEU A 678 17.76 -16.34 -26.48
N ASP A 679 17.71 -16.07 -25.17
CA ASP A 679 18.11 -14.77 -24.64
C ASP A 679 19.61 -14.47 -24.82
N ILE A 680 20.44 -15.46 -25.16
CA ILE A 680 21.82 -15.21 -25.58
C ILE A 680 21.88 -14.27 -26.80
N TYR A 681 20.89 -14.29 -27.70
CA TYR A 681 20.79 -13.34 -28.82
C TYR A 681 20.72 -11.88 -28.36
N ARG A 682 20.27 -11.63 -27.13
CA ARG A 682 20.19 -10.31 -26.54
C ARG A 682 21.42 -9.98 -25.70
N ASN A 683 22.19 -10.99 -25.29
CA ASN A 683 23.39 -10.82 -24.46
C ASN A 683 24.69 -10.86 -25.30
N PHE A 684 25.21 -9.68 -25.65
CA PHE A 684 26.45 -9.54 -26.43
C PHE A 684 27.68 -10.18 -25.76
N LYS A 685 27.81 -10.11 -24.43
CA LYS A 685 29.01 -10.63 -23.76
C LYS A 685 29.03 -12.16 -23.77
N GLN A 686 27.89 -12.79 -23.45
CA GLN A 686 27.74 -14.25 -23.59
C GLN A 686 28.01 -14.67 -25.03
N ARG A 687 27.45 -13.97 -26.04
CA ARG A 687 27.75 -14.22 -27.45
C ARG A 687 29.22 -14.11 -27.80
N LYS A 688 29.88 -13.02 -27.39
CA LYS A 688 31.31 -12.78 -27.65
C LYS A 688 32.17 -13.86 -26.99
N PHE A 689 31.78 -14.32 -25.81
CA PHE A 689 32.43 -15.43 -25.13
C PHE A 689 32.28 -16.74 -25.89
N ILE A 690 31.06 -17.11 -26.29
CA ILE A 690 30.82 -18.29 -27.14
C ILE A 690 31.59 -18.17 -28.47
N TYR A 691 31.62 -16.99 -29.09
CA TYR A 691 32.41 -16.73 -30.30
C TYR A 691 33.91 -16.94 -30.09
N ASN A 692 34.47 -16.47 -28.96
CA ASN A 692 35.88 -16.69 -28.64
C ASN A 692 36.20 -18.18 -28.43
N LEU A 693 35.32 -18.91 -27.76
CA LEU A 693 35.46 -20.37 -27.59
C LEU A 693 35.43 -21.09 -28.95
N TYR A 694 34.53 -20.68 -29.84
CA TYR A 694 34.42 -21.20 -31.19
C TYR A 694 35.69 -20.92 -32.00
N ARG A 695 36.15 -19.66 -32.00
CA ARG A 695 37.38 -19.24 -32.70
C ARG A 695 38.62 -20.01 -32.21
N ASN A 696 38.68 -20.31 -30.92
CA ASN A 696 39.77 -21.05 -30.31
C ASN A 696 39.65 -22.58 -30.49
N GLY A 697 38.63 -23.07 -31.21
CA GLY A 697 38.41 -24.49 -31.46
C GLY A 697 37.95 -25.28 -30.23
N LEU A 698 37.50 -24.59 -29.17
CA LEU A 698 37.00 -25.23 -27.94
C LEU A 698 35.55 -25.70 -28.06
N ILE A 699 34.79 -25.13 -29.00
CA ILE A 699 33.46 -25.59 -29.42
C ILE A 699 33.39 -25.63 -30.94
N THR A 700 32.49 -26.46 -31.50
CA THR A 700 32.41 -26.68 -32.97
C THR A 700 31.08 -26.18 -33.53
N ASN A 701 30.96 -26.13 -34.86
CA ASN A 701 29.69 -25.78 -35.54
C ASN A 701 28.52 -26.71 -35.20
N ASN A 702 28.80 -27.90 -34.67
CA ASN A 702 27.78 -28.87 -34.28
C ASN A 702 27.17 -28.56 -32.90
N THR A 703 27.71 -27.59 -32.15
CA THR A 703 27.13 -27.13 -30.90
C THR A 703 25.77 -26.45 -31.16
N LEU A 704 24.68 -27.08 -30.71
CA LEU A 704 23.28 -26.69 -30.99
C LEU A 704 22.81 -25.53 -30.10
N VAL A 705 22.46 -24.37 -30.66
CA VAL A 705 21.88 -23.26 -29.85
C VAL A 705 20.36 -23.21 -30.01
N GLY A 706 19.62 -23.34 -28.90
CA GLY A 706 18.18 -23.15 -28.84
C GLY A 706 17.34 -24.42 -28.60
N PHE A 707 16.07 -24.20 -28.31
CA PHE A 707 15.05 -25.23 -27.99
C PHE A 707 14.59 -26.06 -29.20
N GLN A 708 14.90 -25.61 -30.42
CA GLN A 708 14.49 -26.23 -31.66
C GLN A 708 15.75 -26.42 -32.51
N SER A 709 16.19 -27.67 -32.60
CA SER A 709 17.26 -28.15 -33.45
C SER A 709 17.19 -27.52 -34.84
N GLU A 710 18.12 -26.63 -35.19
CA GLU A 710 18.57 -26.30 -36.57
C GLU A 710 19.40 -25.01 -36.65
N ILE A 711 19.40 -24.17 -35.61
CA ILE A 711 20.15 -22.92 -35.65
C ILE A 711 21.65 -23.20 -35.47
N LYS A 712 22.40 -23.24 -36.59
CA LYS A 712 23.87 -23.40 -36.60
C LYS A 712 24.53 -22.27 -35.82
N LEU A 713 25.52 -22.59 -34.98
CA LEU A 713 26.29 -21.65 -34.16
C LEU A 713 26.79 -20.41 -34.94
N ILE A 714 27.16 -20.58 -36.22
CA ILE A 714 27.57 -19.49 -37.13
C ILE A 714 26.51 -18.39 -37.24
N SER A 715 25.23 -18.75 -37.28
CA SER A 715 24.14 -17.77 -37.38
C SER A 715 24.01 -16.91 -36.12
N LEU A 716 24.48 -17.40 -34.96
CA LEU A 716 24.58 -16.63 -33.72
C LEU A 716 25.61 -15.50 -33.82
N PHE A 717 26.60 -15.65 -34.70
CA PHE A 717 27.72 -14.74 -34.87
C PHE A 717 27.51 -13.70 -35.97
N ASN A 718 26.61 -13.95 -36.93
CA ASN A 718 26.25 -12.96 -37.96
C ASN A 718 25.91 -11.58 -37.36
N PRO A 719 25.13 -11.47 -36.26
CA PRO A 719 24.82 -10.17 -35.68
C PRO A 719 25.97 -9.57 -34.85
N ILE A 720 26.98 -10.34 -34.47
CA ILE A 720 28.18 -9.81 -33.79
C ILE A 720 29.01 -8.95 -34.74
N ASN A 721 28.86 -9.15 -36.06
CA ASN A 721 29.52 -8.38 -37.11
C ASN A 721 28.62 -7.32 -37.75
N ASP A 722 27.33 -7.26 -37.40
CA ASP A 722 26.38 -6.27 -37.91
C ASP A 722 26.13 -5.15 -36.89
N ILE A 723 26.61 -3.95 -37.21
CA ILE A 723 26.42 -2.75 -36.38
C ILE A 723 24.93 -2.50 -36.09
N ASN A 724 24.01 -2.77 -37.03
CA ASN A 724 22.59 -2.46 -36.82
C ASN A 724 22.02 -3.24 -35.64
N HIS A 725 22.49 -4.47 -35.46
CA HIS A 725 22.09 -5.30 -34.35
C HIS A 725 22.69 -4.81 -33.02
N VAL A 726 23.95 -4.38 -33.02
CA VAL A 726 24.59 -3.75 -31.83
C VAL A 726 23.87 -2.47 -31.42
N ILE A 727 23.51 -1.61 -32.40
CA ILE A 727 22.73 -0.39 -32.18
C ILE A 727 21.38 -0.69 -31.55
N SER A 728 20.71 -1.76 -31.99
CA SER A 728 19.40 -2.15 -31.47
C SER A 728 19.39 -2.43 -29.97
N THR A 729 20.55 -2.77 -29.37
CA THR A 729 20.68 -3.02 -27.92
C THR A 729 20.64 -1.75 -27.07
N GLY A 730 20.92 -0.58 -27.65
CA GLY A 730 20.96 0.71 -26.95
C GLY A 730 22.06 0.88 -25.91
N ASN A 731 22.97 -0.09 -25.74
CA ASN A 731 24.01 -0.04 -24.72
C ASN A 731 25.30 0.60 -25.26
N CYS A 732 25.62 1.80 -24.75
CA CYS A 732 26.78 2.58 -25.16
C CYS A 732 28.13 1.87 -24.95
N LYS A 733 28.29 1.07 -23.89
CA LYS A 733 29.53 0.31 -23.68
C LYS A 733 29.70 -0.76 -24.77
N TYR A 734 28.60 -1.40 -25.18
CA TYR A 734 28.62 -2.46 -26.19
C TYR A 734 28.95 -1.92 -27.58
N ILE A 735 28.44 -0.73 -27.90
CA ILE A 735 28.81 0.01 -29.11
C ILE A 735 30.32 0.28 -29.15
N LYS A 736 30.91 0.76 -28.05
CA LYS A 736 32.35 1.03 -27.95
C LYS A 736 33.19 -0.22 -28.18
N ASP A 737 32.83 -1.30 -27.50
CA ASP A 737 33.57 -2.56 -27.59
C ASP A 737 33.46 -3.19 -28.98
N PHE A 738 32.30 -3.05 -29.65
CA PHE A 738 32.15 -3.44 -31.05
C PHE A 738 33.06 -2.61 -31.95
N ILE A 739 33.01 -1.27 -31.88
CA ILE A 739 33.83 -0.36 -32.70
C ILE A 739 35.32 -0.69 -32.54
N LYS A 740 35.81 -0.87 -31.30
CA LYS A 740 37.20 -1.23 -31.03
C LYS A 740 37.62 -2.60 -31.56
N SER A 741 36.66 -3.52 -31.74
CA SER A 741 36.95 -4.87 -32.25
C SER A 741 36.97 -4.95 -33.78
N GLN A 742 36.48 -3.92 -34.47
CA GLN A 742 36.46 -3.89 -35.92
C GLN A 742 37.84 -3.52 -36.49
N PRO A 743 38.31 -4.17 -37.57
CA PRO A 743 39.49 -3.74 -38.30
C PRO A 743 39.35 -2.27 -38.74
N THR A 744 40.44 -1.49 -38.70
CA THR A 744 40.45 -0.06 -39.08
C THR A 744 39.81 0.20 -40.45
N HIS A 745 40.01 -0.69 -41.42
CA HIS A 745 39.43 -0.57 -42.76
C HIS A 745 37.92 -0.79 -42.82
N SER A 746 37.32 -1.59 -41.93
CA SER A 746 35.86 -1.79 -41.91
C SER A 746 35.10 -0.62 -41.27
N LEU A 747 35.78 0.18 -40.43
CA LEU A 747 35.19 1.37 -39.81
C LEU A 747 34.90 2.50 -40.81
N GLY A 748 35.70 2.63 -41.87
CA GLY A 748 35.39 3.57 -42.96
C GLY A 748 34.07 3.25 -43.67
N TYR A 749 33.79 1.94 -43.83
CA TYR A 749 32.52 1.46 -44.36
C TYR A 749 31.34 1.74 -43.42
N LEU A 750 31.56 1.64 -42.11
CA LEU A 750 30.56 1.98 -41.10
C LEU A 750 30.21 3.47 -41.12
N HIS A 751 31.20 4.35 -41.33
CA HIS A 751 30.96 5.79 -41.46
C HIS A 751 30.07 6.10 -42.68
N ASN A 752 30.32 5.47 -43.83
CA ASN A 752 29.51 5.66 -45.05
C ASN A 752 28.10 5.05 -44.97
N LYS A 753 27.89 3.97 -44.19
CA LYS A 753 26.55 3.40 -43.96
C LYS A 753 25.75 4.14 -42.88
N THR A 754 26.41 4.91 -42.02
CA THR A 754 25.76 5.70 -40.95
C THR A 754 25.28 7.07 -41.42
N THR A 755 25.23 7.34 -42.72
CA THR A 755 24.35 8.38 -43.28
C THR A 755 22.88 7.94 -43.08
N PHE A 756 22.36 8.19 -41.86
CA PHE A 756 21.13 7.68 -41.24
C PHE A 756 19.81 8.22 -41.84
N SER A 757 19.49 7.94 -43.11
CA SER A 757 18.15 8.30 -43.64
C SER A 757 17.04 7.34 -43.18
N ASN A 758 17.32 6.07 -42.86
CA ASN A 758 16.27 5.05 -42.67
C ASN A 758 16.00 4.58 -41.23
N LEU A 759 16.50 5.27 -40.18
CA LEU A 759 16.28 4.87 -38.77
C LEU A 759 15.36 5.80 -37.97
N GLN A 760 14.34 6.37 -38.62
CA GLN A 760 13.27 7.13 -37.98
C GLN A 760 12.30 6.24 -37.18
N LEU A 761 12.72 5.66 -36.05
CA LEU A 761 11.80 5.14 -35.04
C LEU A 761 12.36 5.30 -33.60
N LYS A 762 11.70 6.18 -32.83
CA LYS A 762 11.68 6.38 -31.36
C LYS A 762 12.93 6.96 -30.64
N ASN A 763 12.68 8.03 -29.87
CA ASN A 763 13.58 8.92 -29.11
C ASN A 763 14.73 8.29 -28.30
N LYS A 764 14.65 7.02 -27.88
CA LYS A 764 15.77 6.37 -27.16
C LYS A 764 16.99 6.13 -28.08
N ARG A 765 16.79 6.00 -29.40
CA ARG A 765 17.88 5.70 -30.35
C ARG A 765 18.76 6.90 -30.69
N ASN A 766 18.23 8.13 -30.68
CA ASN A 766 19.02 9.32 -31.02
C ASN A 766 20.24 9.49 -30.12
N LYS A 767 20.12 9.26 -28.81
CA LYS A 767 21.26 9.31 -27.88
C LYS A 767 22.34 8.27 -28.23
N SER A 768 21.92 7.05 -28.58
CA SER A 768 22.85 5.99 -29.00
C SER A 768 23.54 6.34 -30.32
N ILE A 769 22.81 6.90 -31.30
CA ILE A 769 23.36 7.35 -32.59
C ILE A 769 24.40 8.46 -32.39
N THR A 770 24.08 9.51 -31.64
CA THR A 770 25.03 10.59 -31.35
C THR A 770 26.26 10.05 -30.63
N PHE A 771 26.07 9.13 -29.69
CA PHE A 771 27.17 8.47 -29.01
C PHE A 771 28.06 7.65 -29.96
N ILE A 772 27.47 6.88 -30.89
CA ILE A 772 28.20 6.11 -31.90
C ILE A 772 29.06 7.03 -32.76
N ASN A 773 28.45 8.09 -33.32
CA ASN A 773 29.16 9.04 -34.17
C ASN A 773 30.34 9.65 -33.42
N ASN A 774 30.13 10.07 -32.17
CA ASN A 774 31.20 10.63 -31.34
C ASN A 774 32.33 9.64 -31.08
N GLU A 775 32.03 8.35 -30.88
CA GLU A 775 33.06 7.33 -30.64
C GLU A 775 33.78 6.88 -31.91
N ILE A 776 33.11 6.84 -33.07
CA ILE A 776 33.75 6.63 -34.37
C ILE A 776 34.70 7.80 -34.68
N ILE A 777 34.24 9.04 -34.48
CA ILE A 777 35.07 10.24 -34.68
C ILE A 777 36.29 10.22 -33.76
N LYS A 778 36.10 9.90 -32.46
CA LYS A 778 37.22 9.76 -31.53
C LYS A 778 38.21 8.69 -31.96
N PHE A 779 37.72 7.56 -32.47
CA PHE A 779 38.57 6.47 -32.94
C PHE A 779 39.40 6.86 -34.17
N PHE A 780 38.87 7.67 -35.08
CA PHE A 780 39.64 8.17 -36.24
C PHE A 780 40.57 9.33 -35.89
N ASN A 781 40.28 10.07 -34.81
CA ASN A 781 41.12 11.17 -34.34
C ASN A 781 42.24 10.72 -33.38
N SER A 782 42.16 9.50 -32.83
CA SER A 782 43.20 8.85 -32.03
C SER A 782 44.11 8.00 -32.92
#